data_AF-A0A8J4X1B3-F1
#
_entry.id   AF-A0A8J4X1B3-F1
#
_cell.length_a   1.000
_cell.length_b   1.000
_cell.length_c   1.000
_cell.angle_alpha   90.00
_cell.angle_beta   90.00
_cell.angle_gamma   90.00
#
_symmetry.space_group_name_H-M   'P 1'
#
loop_
_entity.id
_entity.type
_entity.pdbx_description
1 polymer ?
#
loop_
_entity_poly.entity_id
_entity_poly.type
_entity_poly.pdbx_seq_one_letter_code
_entity_poly.pdbx_strand_id
1 'polypeptide(L)'
;MQITTQSFPALLMDGIFLLDRKQEGQLLVLLKRLLLDDGAEVRGWISAYLKRQNSCDNHIEKLNEYFIKYSSQLIPMDRNEPLTDEVMLKALALLRVIAALRGFANYTFPPVLSSQLLDLLTHKTAQTERGSHYIIYALAFLIGLRSSLSLPSDPNNRNHSSSDTEDRIVIWLQGLIENQDASEPSNRLAESSVPLSSSKLYFEPLLLLAILFHTNQPGPITDLISNLLGLRIPSLGRTVNSWRKVLLQSVFTENMIATHAARVPITRPLSRRVSTHLPIQCILHLLQSHAFAKNRLEIKASEWIIGQICESVCPMHPLLPDLVEAHIVHSFGTTSVSGESTALISECELLSVFSPTGKFAIAQFCTPAADVDQDCAVNWDSSTGQWYSGSTVQPDLTPALLFLYYALFVYDYQLTTRLATSRHCAPGEQPCVYSDHLWEHIPITYLLQHARARPADFGPLYPRLLHLITNHFPHLTVGELMIQDELLLDPFWSPEHFDSSRPDPALRCDLSTNDSPGSDCRSSTDLSMCCTPAQLNEAFEAALAPVKTFETNNTGAALIKSEESLTAGRHLVRLISQLCRAVGSSGVDKLLPYGPVLGRQSARLLLVSGSHPLFSVNRRFVQLLECLWCRLYLVMPRR
;
A
#
# COMPACT_ATOMS: atom_id res chain seq x y z
N MET A 1 -5.76 6.48 -67.48
CA MET A 1 -7.08 6.25 -66.84
C MET A 1 -6.84 6.05 -65.35
N GLN A 2 -6.77 7.15 -64.59
CA GLN A 2 -6.61 7.10 -63.14
C GLN A 2 -7.98 6.77 -62.53
N ILE A 3 -8.23 5.49 -62.26
CA ILE A 3 -9.25 5.10 -61.28
C ILE A 3 -8.69 5.61 -59.95
N THR A 4 -9.07 6.83 -59.58
CA THR A 4 -8.61 7.45 -58.36
C THR A 4 -9.07 6.59 -57.20
N THR A 5 -8.26 6.52 -56.15
CA THR A 5 -8.50 5.86 -54.86
C THR A 5 -9.82 6.26 -54.16
N GLN A 6 -10.62 7.13 -54.80
CA GLN A 6 -11.88 7.72 -54.36
C GLN A 6 -13.13 7.02 -54.92
N SER A 7 -13.06 6.33 -56.06
CA SER A 7 -14.24 5.66 -56.66
C SER A 7 -14.47 4.25 -56.14
N PHE A 8 -13.41 3.59 -55.66
CA PHE A 8 -13.48 2.23 -55.14
C PHE A 8 -14.33 2.07 -53.86
N PRO A 9 -14.27 2.96 -52.84
CA PRO A 9 -15.14 2.85 -51.67
C PRO A 9 -16.62 3.11 -51.98
N ALA A 10 -16.91 3.95 -52.98
CA ALA A 10 -18.29 4.18 -53.43
C ALA A 10 -18.88 2.91 -54.06
N LEU A 11 -18.15 2.28 -54.98
CA LEU A 11 -18.54 1.02 -55.60
C LEU A 11 -18.65 -0.13 -54.59
N LEU A 12 -17.76 -0.16 -53.59
CA LEU A 12 -17.84 -1.10 -52.48
C LEU A 12 -19.14 -0.91 -51.70
N MET A 13 -19.47 0.32 -51.30
CA MET A 13 -20.71 0.62 -50.56
C MET A 13 -21.96 0.27 -51.39
N ASP A 14 -22.00 0.63 -52.67
CA ASP A 14 -23.08 0.23 -53.58
C ASP A 14 -23.22 -1.30 -53.69
N GLY A 15 -22.10 -2.02 -53.78
CA GLY A 15 -22.06 -3.46 -53.78
C GLY A 15 -22.59 -4.07 -52.47
N ILE A 16 -22.23 -3.49 -51.33
CA ILE A 16 -22.71 -3.95 -50.01
C ILE A 16 -24.22 -3.70 -49.88
N PHE A 17 -24.74 -2.55 -50.31
CA PHE A 17 -26.19 -2.29 -50.31
C PHE A 17 -26.96 -3.23 -51.23
N LEU A 18 -26.39 -3.60 -52.39
CA LEU A 18 -26.98 -4.56 -53.30
C LEU A 18 -27.04 -5.98 -52.71
N LEU A 19 -26.02 -6.36 -51.94
CA LEU A 19 -25.96 -7.65 -51.25
C LEU A 19 -26.95 -7.71 -50.08
N ASP A 20 -27.08 -6.63 -49.30
CA ASP A 20 -28.03 -6.57 -48.19
C ASP A 20 -29.49 -6.62 -48.65
N ARG A 21 -29.81 -6.08 -49.84
CA ARG A 21 -31.13 -6.29 -50.48
C ARG A 21 -31.45 -7.75 -50.74
N LYS A 22 -30.46 -8.64 -50.83
CA LYS A 22 -30.62 -10.07 -51.09
C LYS A 22 -30.61 -10.92 -49.81
N GLN A 23 -29.94 -10.48 -48.75
CA GLN A 23 -29.88 -11.16 -47.46
C GLN A 23 -29.86 -10.15 -46.32
N GLU A 24 -30.91 -10.13 -45.49
CA GLU A 24 -31.03 -9.18 -44.38
C GLU A 24 -29.90 -9.37 -43.34
N GLY A 25 -29.22 -8.28 -42.99
CA GLY A 25 -28.19 -8.27 -41.93
C GLY A 25 -26.75 -8.42 -42.43
N GLN A 26 -26.54 -8.63 -43.73
CA GLN A 26 -25.20 -8.68 -44.31
C GLN A 26 -24.48 -7.34 -44.26
N LEU A 27 -25.20 -6.21 -44.41
CA LEU A 27 -24.62 -4.88 -44.28
C LEU A 27 -23.96 -4.70 -42.91
N LEU A 28 -24.62 -5.12 -41.83
CA LEU A 28 -24.08 -5.00 -40.48
C LEU A 28 -22.82 -5.86 -40.28
N VAL A 29 -22.80 -7.09 -40.79
CA VAL A 29 -21.63 -7.99 -40.70
C VAL A 29 -20.43 -7.45 -41.49
N LEU A 30 -20.66 -6.89 -42.67
CA LEU A 30 -19.62 -6.33 -43.52
C LEU A 30 -19.08 -5.01 -42.94
N LEU A 31 -19.95 -4.13 -42.43
CA LEU A 31 -19.52 -2.92 -41.72
C LEU A 31 -18.74 -3.26 -40.45
N LYS A 32 -19.15 -4.29 -39.70
CA LYS A 32 -18.40 -4.79 -38.56
C LYS A 32 -16.99 -5.21 -38.98
N ARG A 33 -16.85 -6.00 -40.04
CA ARG A 33 -15.55 -6.43 -40.57
C ARG A 33 -14.66 -5.26 -40.98
N LEU A 34 -15.19 -4.35 -41.79
CA LEU A 34 -14.45 -3.21 -42.33
C LEU A 34 -14.00 -2.21 -41.25
N LEU A 35 -14.79 -2.02 -40.19
CA LEU A 35 -14.53 -1.02 -39.15
C LEU A 35 -13.83 -1.59 -37.92
N LEU A 36 -13.97 -2.88 -37.64
CA LEU A 36 -13.48 -3.50 -36.39
C LEU A 36 -12.45 -4.60 -36.64
N ASP A 37 -12.59 -5.42 -37.69
CA ASP A 37 -11.80 -6.65 -37.87
C ASP A 37 -10.64 -6.50 -38.88
N ASP A 38 -10.79 -5.71 -39.95
CA ASP A 38 -9.87 -5.66 -41.11
C ASP A 38 -8.65 -4.69 -40.95
N GLY A 39 -8.39 -4.21 -39.73
CA GLY A 39 -7.18 -3.43 -39.39
C GLY A 39 -7.28 -1.90 -39.59
N ALA A 40 -6.25 -1.18 -39.14
CA ALA A 40 -6.29 0.29 -39.03
C ALA A 40 -6.29 1.03 -40.39
N GLU A 41 -5.66 0.47 -41.42
CA GLU A 41 -5.58 1.08 -42.76
C GLU A 41 -6.93 1.05 -43.48
N VAL A 42 -7.57 -0.13 -43.53
CA VAL A 42 -8.91 -0.31 -44.13
C VAL A 42 -9.93 0.57 -43.42
N ARG A 43 -9.90 0.58 -42.08
CA ARG A 43 -10.75 1.44 -41.25
C ARG A 43 -10.51 2.92 -41.54
N GLY A 44 -9.26 3.36 -41.62
CA GLY A 44 -8.91 4.74 -41.94
C GLY A 44 -9.41 5.16 -43.32
N TRP A 45 -9.27 4.26 -44.30
CA TRP A 45 -9.71 4.47 -45.68
C TRP A 45 -11.23 4.62 -45.79
N ILE A 46 -12.03 3.67 -45.25
CA ILE A 46 -13.49 3.75 -45.29
C ILE A 46 -14.02 4.94 -44.48
N SER A 47 -13.38 5.25 -43.34
CA SER A 47 -13.77 6.38 -42.51
C SER A 47 -13.49 7.73 -43.18
N ALA A 48 -12.39 7.83 -43.93
CA ALA A 48 -12.07 9.02 -44.71
C ALA A 48 -13.07 9.24 -45.86
N TYR A 49 -13.52 8.16 -46.49
CA TYR A 49 -14.60 8.21 -47.50
C TYR A 49 -15.91 8.71 -46.89
N LEU A 50 -16.37 8.09 -45.80
CA LEU A 50 -17.62 8.47 -45.13
C LEU A 50 -17.60 9.91 -44.60
N LYS A 51 -16.44 10.42 -44.12
CA LYS A 51 -16.27 11.82 -43.71
C LYS A 51 -16.36 12.82 -44.86
N ARG A 52 -15.98 12.42 -46.07
CA ARG A 52 -15.85 13.30 -47.24
C ARG A 52 -17.08 13.28 -48.13
N GLN A 53 -18.07 12.45 -47.83
CA GLN A 53 -19.32 12.44 -48.57
C GLN A 53 -20.03 13.79 -48.44
N ASN A 54 -20.09 14.49 -49.57
CA ASN A 54 -20.96 15.65 -49.76
C ASN A 54 -22.36 15.14 -50.14
N SER A 55 -23.39 15.96 -49.91
CA SER A 55 -24.84 15.68 -50.13
C SER A 55 -25.27 15.10 -51.50
N CYS A 56 -24.36 14.80 -52.44
CA CYS A 56 -24.68 14.19 -53.73
C CYS A 56 -24.74 12.65 -53.70
N ASP A 57 -24.11 11.99 -52.72
CA ASP A 57 -24.14 10.52 -52.61
C ASP A 57 -25.12 10.09 -51.51
N ASN A 58 -26.22 9.42 -51.86
CA ASN A 58 -27.26 8.98 -50.91
C ASN A 58 -26.80 7.83 -49.98
N HIS A 59 -25.50 7.53 -49.84
CA HIS A 59 -25.03 6.40 -49.02
C HIS A 59 -25.25 6.64 -47.53
N ILE A 60 -25.04 7.86 -47.02
CA ILE A 60 -25.37 8.21 -45.63
C ILE A 60 -26.88 8.10 -45.38
N GLU A 61 -27.72 8.52 -46.33
CA GLU A 61 -29.18 8.39 -46.23
C GLU A 61 -29.63 6.93 -46.24
N LYS A 62 -29.08 6.10 -47.15
CA LYS A 62 -29.31 4.65 -47.16
C LYS A 62 -28.86 3.98 -45.85
N LEU A 63 -27.74 4.41 -45.26
CA LEU A 63 -27.31 3.95 -43.94
C LEU A 63 -28.30 4.38 -42.85
N ASN A 64 -28.78 5.62 -42.86
CA ASN A 64 -29.79 6.11 -41.93
C ASN A 64 -31.07 5.25 -41.99
N GLU A 65 -31.60 5.03 -43.19
CA GLU A 65 -32.79 4.19 -43.42
C GLU A 65 -32.58 2.76 -42.92
N TYR A 66 -31.43 2.16 -43.24
CA TYR A 66 -31.09 0.82 -42.79
C TYR A 66 -31.03 0.74 -41.26
N PHE A 67 -30.30 1.64 -40.61
CA PHE A 67 -30.12 1.58 -39.17
C PHE A 67 -31.44 1.82 -38.43
N ILE A 68 -32.28 2.75 -38.89
CA ILE A 68 -33.62 2.99 -38.32
C ILE A 68 -34.52 1.77 -38.48
N LYS A 69 -34.53 1.16 -39.67
CA LYS A 69 -35.30 -0.07 -39.90
C LYS A 69 -34.81 -1.19 -38.99
N TYR A 70 -33.50 -1.39 -38.89
CA TYR A 70 -32.90 -2.47 -38.11
C TYR A 70 -33.07 -2.26 -36.59
N SER A 71 -32.92 -1.04 -36.06
CA SER A 71 -33.16 -0.76 -34.64
C SER A 71 -34.62 -0.90 -34.24
N SER A 72 -35.57 -0.48 -35.09
CA SER A 72 -37.00 -0.66 -34.79
C SER A 72 -37.43 -2.13 -34.69
N GLN A 73 -36.76 -3.04 -35.43
CA GLN A 73 -37.01 -4.48 -35.34
C GLN A 73 -36.49 -5.12 -34.05
N LEU A 74 -35.54 -4.47 -33.35
CA LEU A 74 -34.93 -4.99 -32.13
C LEU A 74 -35.64 -4.53 -30.85
N ILE A 75 -36.50 -3.51 -30.93
CA ILE A 75 -37.22 -2.97 -29.78
C ILE A 75 -38.56 -3.74 -29.64
N PRO A 76 -38.79 -4.45 -28.52
CA PRO A 76 -40.08 -5.08 -28.25
C PRO A 76 -41.22 -4.03 -28.18
N MET A 77 -42.42 -4.41 -28.60
CA MET A 77 -43.60 -3.53 -28.52
C MET A 77 -44.00 -3.28 -27.05
N ASP A 78 -43.79 -4.26 -26.17
CA ASP A 78 -44.07 -4.17 -24.75
C ASP A 78 -42.80 -3.80 -23.94
N ARG A 79 -42.83 -2.62 -23.31
CA ARG A 79 -41.72 -2.08 -22.49
C ARG A 79 -41.41 -2.90 -21.23
N ASN A 80 -42.28 -3.84 -20.86
CA ASN A 80 -42.14 -4.66 -19.65
C ASN A 80 -41.48 -6.01 -19.91
N GLU A 81 -41.39 -6.45 -21.17
CA GLU A 81 -40.74 -7.71 -21.52
C GLU A 81 -39.21 -7.53 -21.54
N PRO A 82 -38.42 -8.39 -20.86
CA PRO A 82 -36.97 -8.28 -20.93
C PRO A 82 -36.45 -8.65 -22.32
N LEU A 83 -35.39 -7.99 -22.77
CA LEU A 83 -34.69 -8.37 -24.00
C LEU A 83 -34.17 -9.81 -23.91
N THR A 84 -34.43 -10.61 -24.94
CA THR A 84 -33.93 -11.98 -25.06
C THR A 84 -32.46 -12.01 -25.47
N ASP A 85 -31.75 -13.09 -25.15
CA ASP A 85 -30.33 -13.27 -25.46
C ASP A 85 -30.00 -13.05 -26.96
N GLU A 86 -30.87 -13.52 -27.87
CA GLU A 86 -30.68 -13.35 -29.31
C GLU A 86 -30.78 -11.89 -29.76
N VAL A 87 -31.75 -11.15 -29.21
CA VAL A 87 -31.94 -9.73 -29.51
C VAL A 87 -30.77 -8.92 -28.94
N MET A 88 -30.30 -9.24 -27.73
CA MET A 88 -29.15 -8.58 -27.10
C MET A 88 -27.87 -8.76 -27.94
N LEU A 89 -27.63 -9.94 -28.51
CA LEU A 89 -26.48 -10.17 -29.41
C LEU A 89 -26.55 -9.33 -30.69
N LYS A 90 -27.73 -9.27 -31.33
CA LYS A 90 -27.95 -8.45 -32.54
C LYS A 90 -27.83 -6.96 -32.24
N ALA A 91 -28.36 -6.52 -31.10
CA ALA A 91 -28.25 -5.14 -30.62
C ALA A 91 -26.80 -4.76 -30.29
N LEU A 92 -26.02 -5.63 -29.64
CA LEU A 92 -24.59 -5.38 -29.41
C LEU A 92 -23.79 -5.22 -30.71
N ALA A 93 -24.06 -6.05 -31.72
CA ALA A 93 -23.42 -5.93 -33.02
C ALA A 93 -23.74 -4.57 -33.68
N LEU A 94 -25.02 -4.17 -33.64
CA LEU A 94 -25.47 -2.86 -34.11
C LEU A 94 -24.76 -1.70 -33.39
N LEU A 95 -24.79 -1.71 -32.05
CA LEU A 95 -24.23 -0.65 -31.22
C LEU A 95 -22.71 -0.53 -31.39
N ARG A 96 -21.99 -1.64 -31.63
CA ARG A 96 -20.55 -1.64 -31.94
C ARG A 96 -20.25 -0.98 -33.27
N VAL A 97 -21.00 -1.31 -34.31
CA VAL A 97 -20.84 -0.70 -35.64
C VAL A 97 -21.17 0.80 -35.58
N ILE A 98 -22.25 1.18 -34.91
CA ILE A 98 -22.64 2.59 -34.76
C ILE A 98 -21.61 3.38 -33.93
N ALA A 99 -21.08 2.80 -32.84
CA ALA A 99 -20.02 3.41 -32.06
C ALA A 99 -18.74 3.61 -32.88
N ALA A 100 -18.37 2.62 -33.70
CA ALA A 100 -17.21 2.71 -34.59
C ALA A 100 -17.40 3.77 -35.69
N LEU A 101 -18.58 3.83 -36.32
CA LEU A 101 -18.93 4.86 -37.29
C LEU A 101 -18.89 6.25 -36.67
N ARG A 102 -19.40 6.40 -35.45
CA ARG A 102 -19.32 7.68 -34.72
C ARG A 102 -17.87 8.05 -34.42
N GLY A 103 -17.09 7.11 -33.90
CA GLY A 103 -15.72 7.36 -33.44
C GLY A 103 -14.71 7.60 -34.56
N PHE A 104 -14.79 6.86 -35.67
CA PHE A 104 -13.81 6.94 -36.76
C PHE A 104 -14.28 7.79 -37.93
N ALA A 105 -15.57 7.76 -38.27
CA ALA A 105 -16.15 8.46 -39.42
C ALA A 105 -16.92 9.75 -39.04
N ASN A 106 -16.99 10.11 -37.76
CA ASN A 106 -17.78 11.25 -37.26
C ASN A 106 -19.26 11.21 -37.67
N TYR A 107 -19.81 10.02 -37.90
CA TYR A 107 -21.21 9.84 -38.28
C TYR A 107 -22.16 10.54 -37.30
N THR A 108 -23.15 11.27 -37.81
CA THR A 108 -24.14 12.00 -37.02
C THR A 108 -25.43 11.20 -36.96
N PHE A 109 -25.93 10.92 -35.76
CA PHE A 109 -27.15 10.12 -35.61
C PHE A 109 -28.37 10.96 -36.01
N PRO A 110 -29.25 10.45 -36.90
CA PRO A 110 -30.56 11.05 -37.13
C PRO A 110 -31.39 11.08 -35.85
N PRO A 111 -32.31 12.06 -35.66
CA PRO A 111 -33.10 12.18 -34.43
C PRO A 111 -33.98 10.95 -34.15
N VAL A 112 -34.49 10.30 -35.19
CA VAL A 112 -35.27 9.04 -35.08
C VAL A 112 -34.39 7.89 -34.63
N LEU A 113 -33.15 7.82 -35.12
CA LEU A 113 -32.19 6.79 -34.70
C LEU A 113 -31.77 7.01 -33.26
N SER A 114 -31.46 8.25 -32.85
CA SER A 114 -31.01 8.54 -31.49
C SER A 114 -32.07 8.22 -30.43
N SER A 115 -33.36 8.46 -30.72
CA SER A 115 -34.43 8.08 -29.79
C SER A 115 -34.58 6.56 -29.67
N GLN A 116 -34.56 5.83 -30.80
CA GLN A 116 -34.60 4.36 -30.82
C GLN A 116 -33.39 3.74 -30.11
N LEU A 117 -32.19 4.27 -30.32
CA LEU A 117 -30.99 3.80 -29.63
C LEU A 117 -31.06 4.05 -28.13
N LEU A 118 -31.57 5.21 -27.69
CA LEU A 118 -31.78 5.50 -26.27
C LEU A 118 -32.79 4.53 -25.64
N ASP A 119 -33.88 4.22 -26.35
CA ASP A 119 -34.87 3.22 -25.92
C ASP A 119 -34.25 1.82 -25.80
N LEU A 120 -33.46 1.42 -26.80
CA LEU A 120 -32.79 0.11 -26.82
C LEU A 120 -31.71 -0.02 -25.73
N LEU A 121 -30.94 1.04 -25.47
CA LEU A 121 -29.88 1.07 -24.46
C LEU A 121 -30.42 1.09 -23.02
N THR A 122 -31.58 1.70 -22.79
CA THR A 122 -32.23 1.81 -21.47
C THR A 122 -33.31 0.75 -21.21
N HIS A 123 -33.47 -0.22 -22.12
CA HIS A 123 -34.47 -1.27 -21.97
C HIS A 123 -34.13 -2.26 -20.84
N LYS A 124 -35.16 -2.91 -20.28
CA LYS A 124 -34.97 -4.01 -19.33
C LYS A 124 -34.34 -5.21 -20.04
N THR A 125 -33.31 -5.79 -19.42
CA THR A 125 -32.60 -6.98 -19.91
C THR A 125 -32.90 -8.19 -19.03
N ALA A 126 -32.78 -9.40 -19.60
CA ALA A 126 -32.84 -10.63 -18.82
C ALA A 126 -31.64 -10.72 -17.86
N GLN A 127 -31.84 -11.36 -16.69
CA GLN A 127 -30.78 -11.60 -15.69
C GLN A 127 -29.86 -12.76 -16.12
N THR A 128 -29.26 -12.66 -17.30
CA THR A 128 -28.28 -13.60 -17.84
C THR A 128 -26.88 -12.98 -17.83
N GLU A 129 -25.84 -13.81 -17.95
CA GLU A 129 -24.45 -13.34 -18.12
C GLU A 129 -24.34 -12.40 -19.35
N ARG A 130 -25.02 -12.75 -20.44
CA ARG A 130 -25.12 -11.92 -21.65
C ARG A 130 -25.83 -10.59 -21.38
N GLY A 131 -26.89 -10.60 -20.59
CA GLY A 131 -27.56 -9.38 -20.14
C GLY A 131 -26.62 -8.47 -19.36
N SER A 132 -25.75 -9.03 -18.52
CA SER A 132 -24.73 -8.24 -17.81
C SER A 132 -23.72 -7.60 -18.76
N HIS A 133 -23.21 -8.33 -19.74
CA HIS A 133 -22.32 -7.76 -20.77
C HIS A 133 -23.00 -6.69 -21.63
N TYR A 134 -24.28 -6.87 -21.94
CA TYR A 134 -25.09 -5.86 -22.62
C TYR A 134 -25.17 -4.57 -21.80
N ILE A 135 -25.49 -4.66 -20.51
CA ILE A 135 -25.57 -3.51 -19.60
C ILE A 135 -24.22 -2.78 -19.53
N ILE A 136 -23.10 -3.50 -19.40
CA ILE A 136 -21.75 -2.91 -19.37
C ILE A 136 -21.47 -2.10 -20.64
N TYR A 137 -21.78 -2.68 -21.80
CA TYR A 137 -21.59 -2.00 -23.07
C TYR A 137 -22.52 -0.78 -23.20
N ALA A 138 -23.79 -0.92 -22.80
CA ALA A 138 -24.76 0.16 -22.82
C ALA A 138 -24.33 1.33 -21.93
N LEU A 139 -23.84 1.04 -20.72
CA LEU A 139 -23.28 2.03 -19.81
C LEU A 139 -22.11 2.80 -20.45
N ALA A 140 -21.18 2.08 -21.07
CA ALA A 140 -20.04 2.71 -21.74
C ALA A 140 -20.48 3.57 -22.94
N PHE A 141 -21.48 3.12 -23.69
CA PHE A 141 -22.05 3.86 -24.83
C PHE A 141 -22.77 5.13 -24.39
N LEU A 142 -23.65 5.04 -23.39
CA LEU A 142 -24.44 6.17 -22.88
C LEU A 142 -23.55 7.27 -22.30
N ILE A 143 -22.53 6.89 -21.53
CA ILE A 143 -21.61 7.85 -20.91
C ILE A 143 -20.64 8.41 -21.95
N GLY A 144 -20.12 7.55 -22.85
CA GLY A 144 -19.11 7.94 -23.81
C GLY A 144 -19.62 8.73 -25.02
N LEU A 145 -20.79 8.37 -25.55
CA LEU A 145 -21.33 8.89 -26.81
C LEU A 145 -22.58 9.78 -26.63
N ARG A 146 -22.86 10.23 -25.41
CA ARG A 146 -23.99 11.10 -25.05
C ARG A 146 -24.30 12.21 -26.07
N SER A 147 -23.29 12.97 -26.47
CA SER A 147 -23.45 14.12 -27.39
C SER A 147 -24.01 13.75 -28.76
N SER A 148 -24.01 12.47 -29.10
CA SER A 148 -24.55 11.93 -30.35
C SER A 148 -26.01 11.50 -30.20
N LEU A 149 -26.46 11.26 -28.95
CA LEU A 149 -27.83 10.87 -28.61
C LEU A 149 -28.72 12.09 -28.28
N SER A 150 -28.12 13.24 -27.98
CA SER A 150 -28.86 14.48 -27.74
C SER A 150 -29.55 14.96 -29.02
N LEU A 151 -30.87 15.12 -28.99
CA LEU A 151 -31.63 15.71 -30.09
C LEU A 151 -31.24 17.20 -30.26
N PRO A 152 -31.07 17.70 -31.50
CA PRO A 152 -30.90 19.12 -31.73
C PRO A 152 -32.10 19.90 -31.18
N SER A 153 -31.84 20.87 -30.31
CA SER A 153 -32.84 21.73 -29.70
C SER A 153 -33.22 22.88 -30.64
N ASP A 154 -34.52 23.18 -30.71
CA ASP A 154 -34.99 24.44 -31.26
C ASP A 154 -34.35 25.61 -30.52
N PRO A 155 -33.95 26.69 -31.22
CA PRO A 155 -33.22 27.82 -30.62
C PRO A 155 -33.98 28.53 -29.50
N ASN A 156 -35.30 28.35 -29.40
CA ASN A 156 -36.15 28.92 -28.35
C ASN A 156 -36.33 28.03 -27.10
N ASN A 157 -35.87 26.78 -27.10
CA ASN A 157 -36.11 25.83 -26.01
C ASN A 157 -34.86 25.03 -25.61
N ARG A 158 -33.73 25.75 -25.50
CA ARG A 158 -32.37 25.19 -25.35
C ARG A 158 -32.11 24.37 -24.08
N ASN A 159 -32.99 24.41 -23.08
CA ASN A 159 -32.71 23.84 -21.76
C ASN A 159 -33.46 22.52 -21.44
N HIS A 160 -34.46 22.11 -22.22
CA HIS A 160 -35.30 20.95 -21.86
C HIS A 160 -34.89 19.63 -22.53
N SER A 161 -34.63 19.58 -23.84
CA SER A 161 -34.43 18.30 -24.55
C SER A 161 -33.14 17.54 -24.18
N SER A 162 -32.07 18.24 -23.81
CA SER A 162 -30.83 17.58 -23.35
C SER A 162 -30.97 17.03 -21.93
N SER A 163 -31.78 17.68 -21.09
CA SER A 163 -32.11 17.22 -19.72
C SER A 163 -32.89 15.92 -19.80
N ASP A 164 -33.91 15.83 -20.67
CA ASP A 164 -34.76 14.64 -20.78
C ASP A 164 -33.96 13.36 -21.09
N THR A 165 -32.92 13.46 -21.92
CA THR A 165 -32.03 12.33 -22.20
C THR A 165 -31.15 11.96 -21.00
N GLU A 166 -30.67 12.95 -20.24
CA GLU A 166 -29.88 12.71 -19.03
C GLU A 166 -30.74 12.09 -17.93
N ASP A 167 -31.93 12.63 -17.70
CA ASP A 167 -32.88 12.17 -16.69
C ASP A 167 -33.27 10.71 -16.94
N ARG A 168 -33.51 10.33 -18.19
CA ARG A 168 -33.74 8.93 -18.57
C ARG A 168 -32.55 8.01 -18.23
N ILE A 169 -31.33 8.44 -18.50
CA ILE A 169 -30.11 7.67 -18.20
C ILE A 169 -29.92 7.55 -16.68
N VAL A 170 -30.19 8.63 -15.94
CA VAL A 170 -30.13 8.66 -14.46
C VAL A 170 -31.14 7.70 -13.86
N ILE A 171 -32.41 7.73 -14.30
CA ILE A 171 -33.45 6.80 -13.83
C ILE A 171 -33.07 5.35 -14.12
N TRP A 172 -32.51 5.08 -15.30
CA TRP A 172 -32.03 3.75 -15.66
C TRP A 172 -30.87 3.30 -14.74
N LEU A 173 -29.89 4.16 -14.48
CA LEU A 173 -28.77 3.85 -13.59
C LEU A 173 -29.22 3.65 -12.13
N GLN A 174 -30.13 4.49 -11.62
CA GLN A 174 -30.74 4.32 -10.30
C GLN A 174 -31.49 2.99 -10.20
N GLY A 175 -32.28 2.64 -11.22
CA GLY A 175 -32.96 1.35 -11.29
C GLY A 175 -32.00 0.16 -11.31
N LEU A 176 -30.83 0.27 -11.96
CA LEU A 176 -29.80 -0.78 -11.89
C LEU A 176 -29.21 -0.95 -10.48
N ILE A 177 -29.09 0.13 -9.72
CA ILE A 177 -28.59 0.12 -8.33
C ILE A 177 -29.67 -0.46 -7.40
N GLU A 178 -30.92 -0.01 -7.48
CA GLU A 178 -32.03 -0.50 -6.64
C GLU A 178 -32.29 -2.00 -6.85
N ASN A 179 -32.16 -2.49 -8.08
CA ASN A 179 -32.27 -3.91 -8.41
C ASN A 179 -31.13 -4.76 -7.81
N GLN A 180 -30.04 -4.17 -7.29
CA GLN A 180 -29.02 -4.90 -6.52
C GLN A 180 -29.58 -5.35 -5.17
N ASP A 181 -30.15 -4.41 -4.41
CA ASP A 181 -30.57 -4.61 -3.02
C ASP A 181 -31.79 -5.54 -2.90
N ALA A 182 -32.67 -5.57 -3.91
CA ALA A 182 -33.86 -6.41 -3.92
C ALA A 182 -33.60 -7.93 -4.04
N SER A 183 -32.40 -8.36 -4.48
CA SER A 183 -32.05 -9.79 -4.61
C SER A 183 -31.36 -10.40 -3.38
N GLU A 184 -31.07 -9.63 -2.33
CA GLU A 184 -30.57 -10.18 -1.05
C GLU A 184 -31.66 -10.40 0.01
N PRO A 185 -32.66 -11.27 -0.23
CA PRO A 185 -33.29 -11.94 0.92
C PRO A 185 -33.56 -13.43 0.65
N SER A 186 -32.53 -14.30 0.68
CA SER A 186 -32.69 -15.74 1.03
C SER A 186 -31.38 -16.54 0.89
N ASN A 187 -30.53 -16.46 1.91
CA ASN A 187 -29.75 -17.58 2.50
C ASN A 187 -28.60 -17.03 3.35
N ARG A 188 -28.95 -16.45 4.50
CA ARG A 188 -28.03 -16.39 5.62
C ARG A 188 -28.00 -17.78 6.24
N LEU A 189 -27.08 -18.64 5.81
CA LEU A 189 -26.55 -19.80 6.53
C LEU A 189 -25.51 -20.49 5.61
N ALA A 190 -24.33 -19.88 5.48
CA ALA A 190 -23.07 -20.56 5.17
C ALA A 190 -21.94 -19.52 5.18
N GLU A 191 -21.14 -19.53 6.23
CA GLU A 191 -19.77 -19.03 6.17
C GLU A 191 -19.00 -19.88 5.15
N SER A 192 -18.77 -19.32 3.97
CA SER A 192 -17.77 -19.82 3.05
C SER A 192 -17.28 -18.67 2.19
N SER A 193 -16.00 -18.36 2.36
CA SER A 193 -15.16 -17.53 1.52
C SER A 193 -15.20 -18.01 0.05
N VAL A 194 -16.13 -17.46 -0.72
CA VAL A 194 -16.11 -17.50 -2.19
C VAL A 194 -16.37 -16.08 -2.69
N PRO A 195 -15.54 -15.53 -3.59
CA PRO A 195 -15.69 -14.16 -4.08
C PRO A 195 -17.05 -14.01 -4.78
N LEU A 196 -17.69 -12.86 -4.53
CA LEU A 196 -18.88 -12.29 -5.18
C LEU A 196 -19.62 -13.27 -6.11
N SER A 197 -20.73 -13.81 -5.61
CA SER A 197 -21.72 -14.57 -6.38
C SER A 197 -21.91 -13.96 -7.78
N SER A 198 -21.84 -14.81 -8.80
CA SER A 198 -21.86 -14.55 -10.26
C SER A 198 -23.06 -13.75 -10.80
N SER A 199 -23.86 -13.14 -9.94
CA SER A 199 -25.18 -12.66 -10.26
C SER A 199 -25.19 -11.34 -11.03
N LYS A 200 -24.20 -10.44 -10.91
CA LYS A 200 -24.26 -9.11 -11.56
C LYS A 200 -22.88 -8.54 -11.95
N LEU A 201 -22.25 -9.12 -12.97
CA LEU A 201 -20.92 -8.71 -13.52
C LEU A 201 -20.81 -7.23 -13.92
N TYR A 202 -21.94 -6.55 -14.16
CA TYR A 202 -21.96 -5.13 -14.55
C TYR A 202 -21.74 -4.14 -13.41
N PHE A 203 -21.93 -4.59 -12.16
CA PHE A 203 -21.84 -3.70 -11.01
C PHE A 203 -20.40 -3.25 -10.72
N GLU A 204 -19.41 -4.12 -10.95
CA GLU A 204 -18.01 -3.80 -10.75
C GLU A 204 -17.52 -2.66 -11.68
N PRO A 205 -17.76 -2.69 -13.01
CA PRO A 205 -17.46 -1.55 -13.88
C PRO A 205 -18.23 -0.26 -13.53
N LEU A 206 -19.50 -0.37 -13.12
CA LEU A 206 -20.34 0.78 -12.71
C LEU A 206 -19.74 1.48 -11.50
N LEU A 207 -19.34 0.71 -10.50
CA LEU A 207 -18.69 1.20 -9.31
C LEU A 207 -17.30 1.77 -9.62
N LEU A 208 -16.49 1.05 -10.39
CA LEU A 208 -15.17 1.51 -10.78
C LEU A 208 -15.27 2.89 -11.42
N LEU A 209 -16.29 3.08 -12.26
CA LEU A 209 -16.61 4.36 -12.86
C LEU A 209 -17.05 5.41 -11.83
N ALA A 210 -17.86 5.06 -10.83
CA ALA A 210 -18.23 5.96 -9.72
C ALA A 210 -17.00 6.44 -8.94
N ILE A 211 -16.08 5.52 -8.61
CA ILE A 211 -14.82 5.82 -7.94
C ILE A 211 -13.94 6.74 -8.80
N LEU A 212 -13.81 6.42 -10.09
CA LEU A 212 -13.02 7.22 -11.02
C LEU A 212 -13.58 8.64 -11.20
N PHE A 213 -14.91 8.78 -11.27
CA PHE A 213 -15.55 10.08 -11.24
C PHE A 213 -15.27 10.82 -9.94
N HIS A 214 -15.27 10.15 -8.79
CA HIS A 214 -14.95 10.78 -7.52
C HIS A 214 -13.50 11.31 -7.50
N THR A 215 -12.53 10.46 -7.88
CA THR A 215 -11.08 10.76 -7.88
C THR A 215 -10.62 11.79 -8.93
N ASN A 216 -11.52 12.24 -9.81
CA ASN A 216 -11.24 13.28 -10.82
C ASN A 216 -10.10 12.96 -11.78
N GLN A 217 -10.01 11.71 -12.21
CA GLN A 217 -9.01 11.25 -13.16
C GLN A 217 -9.67 10.99 -14.53
N PRO A 218 -9.79 11.99 -15.44
CA PRO A 218 -10.49 11.83 -16.71
C PRO A 218 -9.81 10.81 -17.63
N GLY A 219 -8.47 10.67 -17.58
CA GLY A 219 -7.72 9.70 -18.39
C GLY A 219 -8.15 8.25 -18.14
N PRO A 220 -8.01 7.73 -16.91
CA PRO A 220 -8.51 6.42 -16.51
C PRO A 220 -10.00 6.18 -16.81
N ILE A 221 -10.86 7.21 -16.70
CA ILE A 221 -12.28 7.08 -17.12
C ILE A 221 -12.38 6.84 -18.63
N THR A 222 -11.66 7.62 -19.43
CA THR A 222 -11.66 7.46 -20.90
C THR A 222 -11.08 6.12 -21.32
N ASP A 223 -10.06 5.61 -20.62
CA ASP A 223 -9.47 4.30 -20.88
C ASP A 223 -10.43 3.18 -20.50
N LEU A 224 -11.10 3.27 -19.35
CA LEU A 224 -12.13 2.31 -18.94
C LEU A 224 -13.24 2.24 -19.98
N ILE A 225 -13.84 3.38 -20.34
CA ILE A 225 -14.92 3.41 -21.33
C ILE A 225 -14.44 2.91 -22.71
N SER A 226 -13.21 3.23 -23.11
CA SER A 226 -12.63 2.74 -24.36
C SER A 226 -12.47 1.21 -24.35
N ASN A 227 -12.04 0.64 -23.21
CA ASN A 227 -11.91 -0.80 -23.02
C ASN A 227 -13.28 -1.49 -23.03
N LEU A 228 -14.29 -0.92 -22.36
CA LEU A 228 -15.65 -1.47 -22.33
C LEU A 228 -16.34 -1.41 -23.70
N LEU A 229 -16.09 -0.36 -24.49
CA LEU A 229 -16.56 -0.26 -25.88
C LEU A 229 -15.76 -1.12 -26.87
N GLY A 230 -14.53 -1.51 -26.51
CA GLY A 230 -13.56 -2.11 -27.44
C GLY A 230 -13.08 -1.12 -28.51
N LEU A 231 -13.19 0.19 -28.26
CA LEU A 231 -12.94 1.26 -29.22
C LEU A 231 -12.22 2.43 -28.55
N ARG A 232 -11.11 2.87 -29.14
CA ARG A 232 -10.42 4.11 -28.72
C ARG A 232 -10.96 5.29 -29.51
N ILE A 233 -11.89 6.04 -28.90
CA ILE A 233 -12.56 7.19 -29.53
C ILE A 233 -11.91 8.50 -29.03
N PRO A 234 -11.22 9.28 -29.87
CA PRO A 234 -10.50 10.49 -29.42
C PRO A 234 -11.39 11.59 -28.80
N SER A 235 -12.68 11.63 -29.13
CA SER A 235 -13.62 12.65 -28.64
C SER A 235 -14.19 12.38 -27.24
N LEU A 236 -13.85 11.25 -26.63
CA LEU A 236 -14.44 10.73 -25.40
C LEU A 236 -14.16 11.59 -24.15
N GLY A 237 -12.99 12.24 -24.08
CA GLY A 237 -12.61 13.04 -22.91
C GLY A 237 -13.52 14.24 -22.63
N ARG A 238 -14.13 14.83 -23.67
CA ARG A 238 -15.02 16.00 -23.50
C ARG A 238 -16.39 15.62 -22.95
N THR A 239 -16.92 14.46 -23.33
CA THR A 239 -18.25 14.00 -22.90
C THR A 239 -18.23 13.52 -21.46
N VAL A 240 -17.17 12.80 -21.06
CA VAL A 240 -16.99 12.27 -19.71
C VAL A 240 -17.03 13.37 -18.63
N ASN A 241 -16.35 14.49 -18.83
CA ASN A 241 -16.33 15.57 -17.84
C ASN A 241 -17.73 16.17 -17.58
N SER A 242 -18.60 16.19 -18.59
CA SER A 242 -19.97 16.70 -18.43
C SER A 242 -20.82 15.80 -17.53
N TRP A 243 -20.55 14.48 -17.52
CA TRP A 243 -21.28 13.51 -16.71
C TRP A 243 -20.90 13.52 -15.23
N ARG A 244 -19.71 14.03 -14.88
CA ARG A 244 -19.19 14.01 -13.50
C ARG A 244 -20.19 14.59 -12.50
N LYS A 245 -20.67 15.81 -12.76
CA LYS A 245 -21.56 16.51 -11.82
C LYS A 245 -22.92 15.81 -11.73
N VAL A 246 -23.47 15.41 -12.87
CA VAL A 246 -24.74 14.70 -12.94
C VAL A 246 -24.65 13.39 -12.16
N LEU A 247 -23.71 12.51 -12.49
CA LEU A 247 -23.59 11.18 -11.87
C LEU A 247 -23.29 11.23 -10.36
N LEU A 248 -22.39 12.12 -9.91
CA LEU A 248 -22.08 12.24 -8.48
C LEU A 248 -23.22 12.85 -7.65
N GLN A 249 -24.13 13.61 -8.28
CA GLN A 249 -25.24 14.24 -7.57
C GLN A 249 -26.54 13.43 -7.65
N SER A 250 -26.80 12.75 -8.77
CA SER A 250 -28.09 12.09 -9.02
C SER A 250 -28.03 10.56 -8.93
N VAL A 251 -26.92 9.92 -9.30
CA VAL A 251 -26.85 8.45 -9.38
C VAL A 251 -26.05 7.86 -8.21
N PHE A 252 -24.85 8.37 -7.99
CA PHE A 252 -23.93 7.84 -7.00
C PHE A 252 -23.90 8.73 -5.76
N THR A 253 -24.74 8.39 -4.78
CA THR A 253 -24.71 9.11 -3.50
C THR A 253 -23.35 8.94 -2.82
N GLU A 254 -22.91 9.98 -2.08
CA GLU A 254 -21.67 9.93 -1.30
C GLU A 254 -21.66 8.72 -0.34
N ASN A 255 -22.83 8.35 0.20
CA ASN A 255 -23.03 7.17 1.05
C ASN A 255 -22.77 5.85 0.32
N MET A 256 -23.30 5.67 -0.89
CA MET A 256 -23.10 4.46 -1.67
C MET A 256 -21.62 4.28 -2.05
N ILE A 257 -20.96 5.36 -2.49
CA ILE A 257 -19.53 5.36 -2.82
C ILE A 257 -18.69 5.02 -1.59
N ALA A 258 -18.95 5.67 -0.45
CA ALA A 258 -18.21 5.42 0.79
C ALA A 258 -18.42 3.98 1.31
N THR A 259 -19.66 3.49 1.31
CA THR A 259 -20.01 2.13 1.75
C THR A 259 -19.29 1.08 0.91
N HIS A 260 -19.20 1.32 -0.39
CA HIS A 260 -18.50 0.40 -1.26
C HIS A 260 -16.99 0.52 -1.15
N ALA A 261 -16.45 1.74 -1.13
CA ALA A 261 -15.00 1.97 -0.98
C ALA A 261 -14.46 1.29 0.28
N ALA A 262 -15.22 1.28 1.37
CA ALA A 262 -14.88 0.57 2.61
C ALA A 262 -14.82 -0.97 2.47
N ARG A 263 -15.37 -1.55 1.40
CA ARG A 263 -15.32 -3.00 1.09
C ARG A 263 -14.27 -3.36 0.05
N VAL A 264 -13.62 -2.37 -0.58
CA VAL A 264 -12.58 -2.61 -1.59
C VAL A 264 -11.44 -3.38 -0.91
N PRO A 265 -10.94 -4.47 -1.51
CA PRO A 265 -9.83 -5.22 -0.90
C PRO A 265 -8.56 -4.35 -0.82
N ILE A 266 -7.74 -4.62 0.20
CA ILE A 266 -6.40 -4.01 0.29
C ILE A 266 -5.51 -4.49 -0.86
N THR A 267 -4.62 -3.63 -1.31
CA THR A 267 -3.67 -3.92 -2.39
C THR A 267 -2.43 -4.61 -1.82
N ARG A 268 -2.20 -5.86 -2.21
CA ARG A 268 -1.06 -6.68 -1.77
C ARG A 268 -0.13 -7.04 -2.94
N PRO A 269 1.21 -6.87 -2.85
CA PRO A 269 1.96 -5.96 -1.98
C PRO A 269 2.03 -4.54 -2.56
N LEU A 270 1.78 -3.52 -1.74
CA LEU A 270 1.76 -2.13 -2.23
C LEU A 270 3.16 -1.52 -2.27
N SER A 271 3.62 -1.15 -3.46
CA SER A 271 4.88 -0.45 -3.69
C SER A 271 4.72 0.66 -4.73
N ARG A 272 5.75 1.50 -4.89
CA ARG A 272 5.85 2.48 -5.99
C ARG A 272 5.74 1.84 -7.38
N ARG A 273 5.98 0.53 -7.51
CA ARG A 273 5.98 -0.20 -8.79
C ARG A 273 4.60 -0.63 -9.25
N VAL A 274 3.58 -0.54 -8.40
CA VAL A 274 2.20 -0.90 -8.76
C VAL A 274 1.66 0.14 -9.74
N SER A 275 1.17 -0.27 -10.90
CA SER A 275 0.66 0.63 -11.95
C SER A 275 -0.75 1.17 -11.67
N THR A 276 -1.51 0.48 -10.82
CA THR A 276 -2.89 0.86 -10.47
C THR A 276 -2.95 1.45 -9.08
N HIS A 277 -3.12 2.77 -9.00
CA HIS A 277 -3.17 3.51 -7.74
C HIS A 277 -4.62 3.78 -7.26
N LEU A 278 -5.61 3.21 -7.95
CA LEU A 278 -6.99 3.63 -7.83
C LEU A 278 -7.61 3.40 -6.44
N PRO A 279 -7.42 2.24 -5.76
CA PRO A 279 -7.97 2.03 -4.43
C PRO A 279 -7.43 3.06 -3.43
N ILE A 280 -6.12 3.29 -3.42
CA ILE A 280 -5.47 4.23 -2.49
C ILE A 280 -5.90 5.67 -2.76
N GLN A 281 -5.95 6.06 -4.03
CA GLN A 281 -6.44 7.38 -4.43
C GLN A 281 -7.91 7.57 -4.03
N CYS A 282 -8.74 6.54 -4.18
CA CYS A 282 -10.14 6.58 -3.79
C CYS A 282 -10.30 6.81 -2.29
N ILE A 283 -9.66 5.98 -1.46
CA ILE A 283 -9.72 6.11 0.00
C ILE A 283 -9.17 7.47 0.44
N LEU A 284 -8.01 7.89 -0.10
CA LEU A 284 -7.43 9.20 0.19
C LEU A 284 -8.40 10.34 -0.11
N HIS A 285 -9.03 10.35 -1.29
CA HIS A 285 -9.98 11.40 -1.65
C HIS A 285 -11.26 11.37 -0.81
N LEU A 286 -11.76 10.19 -0.43
CA LEU A 286 -12.94 10.05 0.43
C LEU A 286 -12.65 10.47 1.88
N LEU A 287 -11.42 10.26 2.37
CA LEU A 287 -10.97 10.79 3.66
C LEU A 287 -10.91 12.32 3.61
N GLN A 288 -10.29 12.89 2.56
CA GLN A 288 -10.21 14.34 2.36
C GLN A 288 -11.58 15.02 2.22
N SER A 289 -12.58 14.34 1.65
CA SER A 289 -13.96 14.85 1.54
C SER A 289 -14.81 14.59 2.79
N HIS A 290 -14.24 13.96 3.82
CA HIS A 290 -14.93 13.49 5.03
C HIS A 290 -16.13 12.56 4.74
N ALA A 291 -16.13 11.85 3.61
CA ALA A 291 -17.24 10.98 3.21
C ALA A 291 -17.46 9.82 4.20
N PHE A 292 -16.39 9.25 4.76
CA PHE A 292 -16.51 8.17 5.75
C PHE A 292 -17.11 8.64 7.08
N ALA A 293 -16.86 9.90 7.48
CA ALA A 293 -17.41 10.49 8.70
C ALA A 293 -18.91 10.68 8.59
N LYS A 294 -19.35 11.34 7.51
CA LYS A 294 -20.76 11.61 7.23
C LYS A 294 -21.60 10.33 7.21
N ASN A 295 -21.00 9.22 6.77
CA ASN A 295 -21.68 7.94 6.58
C ASN A 295 -21.43 6.91 7.69
N ARG A 296 -20.75 7.29 8.80
CA ARG A 296 -20.44 6.40 9.95
C ARG A 296 -19.65 5.13 9.57
N LEU A 297 -18.67 5.28 8.68
CA LEU A 297 -17.84 4.18 8.16
C LEU A 297 -16.38 4.26 8.63
N GLU A 298 -16.12 5.01 9.68
CA GLU A 298 -14.77 5.38 10.15
C GLU A 298 -13.96 4.15 10.61
N ILE A 299 -14.60 3.22 11.32
CA ILE A 299 -13.98 1.98 11.81
C ILE A 299 -13.52 1.12 10.62
N LYS A 300 -14.38 0.93 9.62
CA LYS A 300 -14.05 0.13 8.42
C LYS A 300 -12.95 0.78 7.59
N ALA A 301 -12.95 2.11 7.49
CA ALA A 301 -11.88 2.84 6.83
C ALA A 301 -10.55 2.67 7.60
N SER A 302 -10.58 2.77 8.93
CA SER A 302 -9.40 2.55 9.79
C SER A 302 -8.84 1.12 9.63
N GLU A 303 -9.68 0.09 9.73
CA GLU A 303 -9.30 -1.32 9.50
C GLU A 303 -8.65 -1.52 8.12
N TRP A 304 -9.22 -0.90 7.08
CA TRP A 304 -8.67 -0.97 5.74
C TRP A 304 -7.28 -0.31 5.66
N ILE A 305 -7.10 0.86 6.27
CA ILE A 305 -5.85 1.62 6.26
C ILE A 305 -4.76 0.85 7.02
N ILE A 306 -5.08 0.30 8.19
CA ILE A 306 -4.16 -0.54 8.97
C ILE A 306 -3.74 -1.76 8.14
N GLY A 307 -4.72 -2.45 7.51
CA GLY A 307 -4.45 -3.56 6.61
C GLY A 307 -3.56 -3.16 5.43
N GLN A 308 -3.81 -1.99 4.83
CA GLN A 308 -3.04 -1.49 3.70
C GLN A 308 -1.61 -1.08 4.08
N ILE A 309 -1.40 -0.51 5.27
CA ILE A 309 -0.07 -0.20 5.82
C ILE A 309 0.70 -1.50 6.05
N CYS A 310 0.07 -2.51 6.65
CA CYS A 310 0.71 -3.81 6.91
C CYS A 310 1.21 -4.52 5.64
N GLU A 311 0.54 -4.32 4.50
CA GLU A 311 0.86 -4.94 3.20
C GLU A 311 1.71 -4.02 2.29
N SER A 312 2.25 -2.93 2.85
CA SER A 312 3.13 -2.01 2.13
C SER A 312 4.58 -2.50 2.14
N VAL A 313 5.25 -2.37 0.99
CA VAL A 313 6.62 -2.85 0.77
C VAL A 313 7.49 -1.78 0.13
N CYS A 314 8.80 -2.01 0.17
CA CYS A 314 9.79 -1.15 -0.45
C CYS A 314 9.90 -1.42 -1.96
N PRO A 315 10.06 -0.40 -2.85
CA PRO A 315 10.07 1.05 -2.60
C PRO A 315 8.69 1.58 -2.20
N MET A 316 8.65 2.47 -1.20
CA MET A 316 7.40 2.97 -0.63
C MET A 316 6.57 3.75 -1.66
N HIS A 317 5.26 3.50 -1.66
CA HIS A 317 4.30 4.21 -2.50
C HIS A 317 4.17 5.69 -2.06
N PRO A 318 4.22 6.67 -2.98
CA PRO A 318 4.31 8.09 -2.63
C PRO A 318 3.07 8.67 -1.95
N LEU A 319 1.87 8.10 -2.16
CA LEU A 319 0.63 8.56 -1.52
C LEU A 319 0.41 8.02 -0.09
N LEU A 320 1.28 7.13 0.41
CA LEU A 320 1.08 6.55 1.75
C LEU A 320 1.21 7.56 2.89
N PRO A 321 2.19 8.49 2.88
CA PRO A 321 2.24 9.56 3.88
C PRO A 321 0.96 10.41 3.88
N ASP A 322 0.50 10.84 2.70
CA ASP A 322 -0.71 11.66 2.57
C ASP A 322 -1.98 10.91 3.02
N LEU A 323 -2.04 9.59 2.80
CA LEU A 323 -3.12 8.72 3.30
C LEU A 323 -3.13 8.66 4.82
N VAL A 324 -1.97 8.50 5.45
CA VAL A 324 -1.81 8.51 6.91
C VAL A 324 -2.24 9.85 7.49
N GLU A 325 -1.77 10.96 6.93
CA GLU A 325 -2.15 12.31 7.37
C GLU A 325 -3.66 12.54 7.24
N ALA A 326 -4.25 12.23 6.08
CA ALA A 326 -5.67 12.41 5.83
C ALA A 326 -6.54 11.57 6.79
N HIS A 327 -6.11 10.35 7.11
CA HIS A 327 -6.78 9.50 8.09
C HIS A 327 -6.77 10.09 9.50
N ILE A 328 -5.64 10.65 9.92
CA ILE A 328 -5.49 11.25 11.25
C ILE A 328 -6.39 12.50 11.36
N VAL A 329 -6.31 13.41 10.38
CA VAL A 329 -7.19 14.59 10.30
C VAL A 329 -8.66 14.20 10.32
N HIS A 330 -9.02 13.15 9.56
CA HIS A 330 -10.38 12.62 9.51
C HIS A 330 -10.83 12.08 10.88
N SER A 331 -9.99 11.32 11.58
CA SER A 331 -10.29 10.70 12.88
C SER A 331 -10.47 11.72 14.01
N PHE A 332 -9.77 12.86 13.94
CA PHE A 332 -9.99 13.96 14.91
C PHE A 332 -11.22 14.80 14.58
N GLY A 333 -11.65 14.84 13.32
CA GLY A 333 -12.87 15.55 12.91
C GLY A 333 -14.16 14.87 13.39
N THR A 334 -14.08 13.63 13.87
CA THR A 334 -15.24 12.78 14.18
C THR A 334 -15.47 12.53 15.68
N THR A 335 -14.74 13.26 16.54
CA THR A 335 -14.80 13.09 18.01
C THR A 335 -16.24 13.05 18.52
N SER A 336 -16.60 11.93 19.13
CA SER A 336 -17.89 11.72 19.76
C SER A 336 -18.00 12.54 21.06
N VAL A 337 -19.23 12.66 21.57
CA VAL A 337 -19.58 13.41 22.79
C VAL A 337 -18.79 12.94 24.04
N SER A 338 -18.13 11.77 24.00
CA SER A 338 -17.31 11.22 25.08
C SER A 338 -15.80 11.48 24.96
N GLY A 339 -15.32 12.26 23.97
CA GLY A 339 -13.92 12.68 23.89
C GLY A 339 -12.92 11.63 23.37
N GLU A 340 -13.31 10.36 23.26
CA GLU A 340 -12.49 9.30 22.65
C GLU A 340 -12.86 9.10 21.17
N SER A 341 -11.89 9.28 20.28
CA SER A 341 -12.06 8.96 18.85
C SER A 341 -11.88 7.47 18.63
N THR A 342 -12.98 6.78 18.31
CA THR A 342 -13.01 5.34 18.01
C THR A 342 -12.37 4.98 16.66
N ALA A 343 -11.96 5.97 15.87
CA ALA A 343 -11.36 5.78 14.55
C ALA A 343 -9.82 5.72 14.58
N LEU A 344 -9.19 6.22 15.65
CA LEU A 344 -7.73 6.17 15.83
C LEU A 344 -7.27 4.75 16.15
N ILE A 345 -6.08 4.41 15.65
CA ILE A 345 -5.38 3.17 16.01
C ILE A 345 -5.10 3.17 17.51
N SER A 346 -5.50 2.09 18.19
CA SER A 346 -5.32 1.94 19.63
C SER A 346 -3.84 1.77 20.01
N GLU A 347 -3.47 2.20 21.23
CA GLU A 347 -2.10 2.01 21.73
C GLU A 347 -1.72 0.52 21.78
N CYS A 348 -2.64 -0.36 22.20
CA CYS A 348 -2.42 -1.81 22.21
C CYS A 348 -2.11 -2.37 20.82
N GLU A 349 -2.78 -1.87 19.78
CA GLU A 349 -2.55 -2.28 18.41
C GLU A 349 -1.20 -1.79 17.90
N LEU A 350 -0.82 -0.54 18.18
CA LEU A 350 0.52 -0.02 17.89
C LEU A 350 1.61 -0.82 18.63
N LEU A 351 1.41 -1.10 19.92
CA LEU A 351 2.34 -1.93 20.70
C LEU A 351 2.45 -3.34 20.13
N SER A 352 1.36 -3.92 19.60
CA SER A 352 1.40 -5.25 18.98
C SER A 352 2.27 -5.31 17.72
N VAL A 353 2.36 -4.20 16.97
CA VAL A 353 3.25 -4.06 15.80
C VAL A 353 4.73 -4.10 16.23
N PHE A 354 5.04 -3.52 17.39
CA PHE A 354 6.39 -3.41 17.95
C PHE A 354 6.66 -4.40 19.10
N SER A 355 5.81 -5.41 19.29
CA SER A 355 5.97 -6.47 20.30
C SER A 355 6.69 -7.70 19.72
N PRO A 356 7.50 -8.44 20.51
CA PRO A 356 8.25 -9.64 20.09
C PRO A 356 7.46 -10.70 19.32
N THR A 357 6.18 -10.84 19.61
CA THR A 357 5.27 -11.77 18.94
C THR A 357 4.63 -11.17 17.68
N GLY A 358 4.92 -9.90 17.40
CA GLY A 358 4.41 -9.12 16.28
C GLY A 358 5.00 -9.53 14.94
N LYS A 359 4.36 -9.05 13.87
CA LYS A 359 4.68 -9.41 12.47
C LYS A 359 6.05 -8.89 11.99
N PHE A 360 6.64 -7.92 12.69
CA PHE A 360 7.88 -7.25 12.28
C PHE A 360 9.01 -7.64 13.22
N ALA A 361 10.07 -8.26 12.67
CA ALA A 361 11.16 -8.84 13.47
C ALA A 361 11.91 -7.86 14.36
N ILE A 362 11.78 -6.53 14.15
CA ILE A 362 12.48 -5.55 14.98
C ILE A 362 12.19 -5.78 16.46
N ALA A 363 10.94 -6.05 16.80
CA ALA A 363 10.49 -6.25 18.16
C ALA A 363 11.03 -7.52 18.84
N GLN A 364 11.38 -8.55 18.06
CA GLN A 364 12.04 -9.76 18.58
C GLN A 364 13.43 -9.44 19.13
N PHE A 365 14.06 -8.36 18.65
CA PHE A 365 15.34 -7.87 19.15
C PHE A 365 15.19 -6.88 20.31
N CYS A 366 13.95 -6.59 20.74
CA CYS A 366 13.59 -5.56 21.70
C CYS A 366 12.79 -6.13 22.88
N THR A 367 12.98 -7.38 23.29
CA THR A 367 12.30 -7.90 24.48
C THR A 367 13.12 -7.77 25.75
N PRO A 368 12.53 -7.32 26.87
CA PRO A 368 13.13 -7.52 28.17
C PRO A 368 13.11 -9.02 28.49
N ALA A 369 14.22 -9.56 28.99
CA ALA A 369 14.34 -10.94 29.47
C ALA A 369 13.63 -11.16 30.82
N ALA A 370 12.59 -10.38 31.12
CA ALA A 370 11.79 -10.50 32.33
C ALA A 370 10.39 -10.97 31.91
N ASP A 371 10.01 -12.15 32.40
CA ASP A 371 8.66 -12.73 32.33
C ASP A 371 8.31 -13.58 31.10
N VAL A 372 9.29 -14.25 30.48
CA VAL A 372 8.99 -15.41 29.64
C VAL A 372 9.09 -16.66 30.51
N ASP A 373 7.94 -17.21 30.89
CA ASP A 373 7.83 -18.58 31.41
C ASP A 373 8.60 -19.54 30.48
N GLN A 374 9.28 -20.48 31.11
CA GLN A 374 10.30 -21.42 30.60
C GLN A 374 9.90 -22.26 29.36
N ASP A 375 8.71 -22.07 28.79
CA ASP A 375 8.14 -22.90 27.71
C ASP A 375 8.24 -22.28 26.30
N CYS A 376 8.61 -21.01 26.16
CA CYS A 376 8.87 -20.40 24.85
C CYS A 376 10.34 -20.56 24.46
N ALA A 377 10.74 -21.78 24.11
CA ALA A 377 12.06 -22.09 23.59
C ALA A 377 12.39 -21.23 22.36
N VAL A 378 13.37 -20.34 22.56
CA VAL A 378 14.11 -19.66 21.49
C VAL A 378 14.77 -20.74 20.62
N ASN A 379 14.22 -21.02 19.45
CA ASN A 379 14.80 -21.99 18.51
C ASN A 379 16.01 -21.37 17.79
N TRP A 380 17.13 -21.31 18.51
CA TRP A 380 18.48 -21.12 17.99
C TRP A 380 19.10 -22.50 17.74
N ASP A 381 19.42 -22.84 16.49
CA ASP A 381 20.17 -24.05 16.18
C ASP A 381 21.68 -23.78 16.35
N SER A 382 22.24 -24.37 17.41
CA SER A 382 23.64 -24.23 17.84
C SER A 382 24.67 -24.69 16.79
N SER A 383 24.24 -25.32 15.70
CA SER A 383 25.10 -25.93 14.69
C SER A 383 25.47 -25.01 13.51
N THR A 384 24.70 -23.96 13.22
CA THR A 384 24.83 -23.17 11.97
C THR A 384 25.00 -21.67 12.16
N GLY A 385 24.85 -21.15 13.37
CA GLY A 385 25.01 -19.71 13.63
C GLY A 385 23.96 -18.83 12.92
N GLN A 386 22.81 -19.40 12.57
CA GLN A 386 21.72 -18.74 11.86
C GLN A 386 20.40 -18.83 12.62
N TRP A 387 19.66 -17.72 12.63
CA TRP A 387 18.30 -17.66 13.13
C TRP A 387 17.35 -18.20 12.06
N TYR A 388 16.66 -19.31 12.31
CA TYR A 388 15.54 -19.74 11.47
C TYR A 388 14.34 -18.84 11.75
N SER A 389 14.29 -17.70 11.05
CA SER A 389 12.99 -17.12 10.73
C SER A 389 12.38 -18.01 9.65
N GLY A 390 11.12 -18.42 9.81
CA GLY A 390 10.38 -19.00 8.70
C GLY A 390 10.44 -18.05 7.50
N SER A 391 11.04 -18.51 6.42
CA SER A 391 11.35 -17.78 5.17
C SER A 391 12.59 -16.87 5.19
N THR A 392 13.39 -17.04 4.14
CA THR A 392 14.69 -16.42 3.84
C THR A 392 14.60 -14.94 3.42
N VAL A 393 13.60 -14.19 3.90
CA VAL A 393 13.36 -12.80 3.49
C VAL A 393 13.37 -11.92 4.74
N GLN A 394 14.34 -11.01 4.84
CA GLN A 394 14.32 -9.93 5.85
C GLN A 394 12.95 -9.24 5.80
N PRO A 395 12.22 -9.09 6.91
CA PRO A 395 10.90 -8.46 6.89
C PRO A 395 11.02 -7.00 6.47
N ASP A 396 10.14 -6.56 5.57
CA ASP A 396 10.10 -5.17 5.14
C ASP A 396 9.73 -4.26 6.32
N LEU A 397 10.58 -3.27 6.62
CA LEU A 397 10.36 -2.31 7.70
C LEU A 397 9.47 -1.13 7.27
N THR A 398 8.96 -1.14 6.04
CA THR A 398 8.07 -0.09 5.51
C THR A 398 6.82 0.11 6.37
N PRO A 399 6.11 -0.93 6.83
CA PRO A 399 4.96 -0.75 7.71
C PRO A 399 5.36 -0.18 9.07
N ALA A 400 6.45 -0.67 9.68
CA ALA A 400 6.95 -0.16 10.96
C ALA A 400 7.30 1.34 10.89
N LEU A 401 7.89 1.78 9.78
CA LEU A 401 8.15 3.20 9.50
C LEU A 401 6.88 4.03 9.38
N LEU A 402 5.85 3.49 8.71
CA LEU A 402 4.56 4.17 8.55
C LEU A 402 3.78 4.24 9.87
N PHE A 403 3.84 3.21 10.72
CA PHE A 403 3.25 3.23 12.06
C PHE A 403 3.97 4.21 13.00
N LEU A 404 5.30 4.27 12.93
CA LEU A 404 6.07 5.31 13.64
C LEU A 404 5.65 6.71 13.19
N TYR A 405 5.58 6.93 11.87
CA TYR A 405 5.14 8.21 11.31
C TYR A 405 3.70 8.55 11.72
N TYR A 406 2.79 7.58 11.68
CA TYR A 406 1.40 7.73 12.15
C TYR A 406 1.38 8.19 13.62
N ALA A 407 2.09 7.49 14.52
CA ALA A 407 2.10 7.84 15.95
C ALA A 407 2.65 9.25 16.20
N LEU A 408 3.76 9.61 15.54
CA LEU A 408 4.37 10.94 15.64
C LEU A 408 3.45 12.03 15.08
N PHE A 409 2.77 11.77 13.96
CA PHE A 409 1.85 12.75 13.37
C PHE A 409 0.58 12.92 14.20
N VAL A 410 0.05 11.85 14.82
CA VAL A 410 -1.04 11.95 15.80
C VAL A 410 -0.64 12.87 16.96
N TYR A 411 0.57 12.67 17.51
CA TYR A 411 1.11 13.49 18.59
C TYR A 411 1.21 14.97 18.17
N ASP A 412 1.82 15.24 17.01
CA ASP A 412 1.98 16.58 16.45
C ASP A 412 0.64 17.28 16.17
N TYR A 413 -0.30 16.54 15.55
CA TYR A 413 -1.60 17.07 15.18
C TYR A 413 -2.43 17.45 16.40
N GLN A 414 -2.40 16.64 17.46
CA GLN A 414 -3.08 16.96 18.73
C GLN A 414 -2.50 18.21 19.37
N LEU A 415 -1.18 18.29 19.48
CA LEU A 415 -0.48 19.44 20.05
C LEU A 415 -0.84 20.72 19.28
N THR A 416 -0.72 20.67 17.96
CA THR A 416 -1.00 21.81 17.07
C THR A 416 -2.46 22.23 17.13
N THR A 417 -3.40 21.28 17.16
CA THR A 417 -4.84 21.57 17.24
C THR A 417 -5.21 22.20 18.59
N ARG A 418 -4.62 21.74 19.69
CA ARG A 418 -4.81 22.34 21.03
C ARG A 418 -4.25 23.76 21.10
N LEU A 419 -3.06 23.99 20.54
CA LEU A 419 -2.46 25.32 20.44
C LEU A 419 -3.34 26.27 19.60
N ALA A 420 -3.82 25.82 18.44
CA ALA A 420 -4.68 26.60 17.56
C ALA A 420 -6.03 26.97 18.21
N THR A 421 -6.57 26.10 19.05
CA THR A 421 -7.85 26.31 19.75
C THR A 421 -7.69 26.99 21.11
N SER A 422 -6.47 27.33 21.53
CA SER A 422 -6.14 27.91 22.85
C SER A 422 -6.76 27.13 24.02
N ARG A 423 -6.93 25.81 23.87
CA ARG A 423 -7.47 24.94 24.92
C ARG A 423 -6.34 24.51 25.85
N HIS A 424 -6.47 24.81 27.13
CA HIS A 424 -5.61 24.25 28.16
C HIS A 424 -6.08 22.84 28.52
N CYS A 425 -5.14 21.95 28.86
CA CYS A 425 -5.45 20.62 29.41
C CYS A 425 -6.32 20.80 30.64
N ALA A 426 -7.49 20.14 30.67
CA ALA A 426 -8.25 20.07 31.90
C ALA A 426 -7.43 19.34 32.98
N PRO A 427 -7.59 19.65 34.27
CA PRO A 427 -6.89 18.95 35.33
C PRO A 427 -7.25 17.45 35.30
N GLY A 428 -6.26 16.60 35.01
CA GLY A 428 -6.42 15.15 34.85
C GLY A 428 -6.55 14.64 33.41
N GLU A 429 -6.63 15.52 32.42
CA GLU A 429 -6.66 15.16 31.00
C GLU A 429 -5.24 14.88 30.50
N GLN A 430 -5.02 13.73 29.87
CA GLN A 430 -3.71 13.38 29.33
C GLN A 430 -3.31 14.32 28.17
N PRO A 431 -2.03 14.71 28.08
CA PRO A 431 -1.54 15.64 27.06
C PRO A 431 -1.60 15.06 25.64
N CYS A 432 -1.58 13.72 25.51
CA CYS A 432 -1.70 12.99 24.24
C CYS A 432 -2.57 11.74 24.43
N VAL A 433 -3.09 11.18 23.34
CA VAL A 433 -3.80 9.88 23.31
C VAL A 433 -2.87 8.69 23.59
N TYR A 434 -1.58 8.82 23.30
CA TYR A 434 -0.60 7.75 23.54
C TYR A 434 0.25 8.04 24.77
N SER A 435 0.45 7.01 25.59
CA SER A 435 1.26 7.09 26.80
C SER A 435 2.77 7.12 26.52
N ASP A 436 3.57 7.50 27.52
CA ASP A 436 5.03 7.47 27.41
C ASP A 436 5.59 6.05 27.21
N HIS A 437 4.85 5.02 27.63
CA HIS A 437 5.24 3.63 27.45
C HIS A 437 5.34 3.24 25.98
N LEU A 438 4.49 3.78 25.11
CA LEU A 438 4.56 3.51 23.67
C LEU A 438 5.95 3.87 23.11
N TRP A 439 6.46 5.05 23.47
CA TRP A 439 7.70 5.57 22.92
C TRP A 439 8.96 4.86 23.43
N GLU A 440 8.88 4.16 24.56
CA GLU A 440 9.95 3.30 25.08
C GLU A 440 10.10 2.00 24.28
N HIS A 441 9.02 1.52 23.68
CA HIS A 441 9.00 0.28 22.90
C HIS A 441 9.36 0.49 21.43
N ILE A 442 9.23 1.71 20.91
CA ILE A 442 9.48 2.00 19.48
C ILE A 442 10.97 2.33 19.25
N PRO A 443 11.65 1.61 18.34
CA PRO A 443 13.03 1.91 17.94
C PRO A 443 13.15 3.10 16.97
N ILE A 444 12.88 4.30 17.47
CA ILE A 444 12.81 5.51 16.64
C ILE A 444 14.11 5.74 15.85
N THR A 445 15.27 5.74 16.52
CA THR A 445 16.60 6.00 15.93
C THR A 445 17.00 4.97 14.89
N TYR A 446 16.77 3.68 15.18
CA TYR A 446 17.04 2.59 14.24
C TYR A 446 16.18 2.70 12.97
N LEU A 447 14.86 2.90 13.13
CA LEU A 447 13.94 3.06 12.00
C LEU A 447 14.34 4.26 11.13
N LEU A 448 14.72 5.36 11.77
CA LEU A 448 15.13 6.58 11.10
C LEU A 448 16.45 6.41 10.32
N GLN A 449 17.47 5.78 10.92
CA GLN A 449 18.71 5.38 10.22
C GLN A 449 18.43 4.46 9.03
N HIS A 450 17.51 3.51 9.20
CA HIS A 450 17.11 2.59 8.16
C HIS A 450 16.43 3.28 6.97
N ALA A 451 15.59 4.30 7.22
CA ALA A 451 15.01 5.13 6.17
C ALA A 451 16.07 5.99 5.47
N ARG A 452 17.02 6.56 6.24
CA ARG A 452 18.14 7.37 5.73
C ARG A 452 19.06 6.58 4.80
N ALA A 453 19.36 5.32 5.13
CA ALA A 453 20.19 4.45 4.31
C ALA A 453 19.57 4.15 2.93
N ARG A 454 18.25 4.39 2.77
CA ARG A 454 17.49 4.09 1.55
C ARG A 454 16.70 5.31 1.04
N PRO A 455 17.37 6.40 0.64
CA PRO A 455 16.70 7.65 0.30
C PRO A 455 15.84 7.54 -0.96
N ALA A 456 16.21 6.68 -1.92
CA ALA A 456 15.41 6.45 -3.12
C ALA A 456 14.04 5.82 -2.82
N ASP A 457 13.99 4.96 -1.80
CA ASP A 457 12.84 4.17 -1.42
C ASP A 457 11.88 4.94 -0.50
N PHE A 458 12.43 5.72 0.46
CA PHE A 458 11.67 6.48 1.47
C PHE A 458 11.69 8.00 1.28
N GLY A 459 12.13 8.49 0.12
CA GLY A 459 12.22 9.94 -0.17
C GLY A 459 11.00 10.79 0.25
N PRO A 460 9.75 10.34 0.04
CA PRO A 460 8.57 11.09 0.50
C PRO A 460 8.35 11.10 2.02
N LEU A 461 8.85 10.09 2.75
CA LEU A 461 8.61 9.89 4.17
C LEU A 461 9.74 10.46 5.05
N TYR A 462 10.99 10.22 4.67
CA TYR A 462 12.15 10.52 5.53
C TYR A 462 12.21 11.99 5.98
N PRO A 463 12.04 13.01 5.10
CA PRO A 463 12.07 14.41 5.54
C PRO A 463 10.94 14.76 6.51
N ARG A 464 9.74 14.18 6.33
CA ARG A 464 8.60 14.40 7.23
C ARG A 464 8.86 13.77 8.60
N LEU A 465 9.42 12.56 8.61
CA LEU A 465 9.77 11.84 9.83
C LEU A 465 10.87 12.57 10.62
N LEU A 466 11.95 12.99 9.95
CA LEU A 466 13.04 13.75 10.56
C LEU A 466 12.54 15.06 11.18
N HIS A 467 11.64 15.77 10.49
CA HIS A 467 11.05 17.01 11.01
C HIS A 467 10.28 16.77 12.32
N LEU A 468 9.39 15.76 12.34
CA LEU A 468 8.61 15.41 13.54
C LEU A 468 9.51 15.00 14.70
N ILE A 469 10.54 14.20 14.45
CA ILE A 469 11.47 13.76 15.50
C ILE A 469 12.33 14.92 16.01
N THR A 470 12.75 15.83 15.14
CA THR A 470 13.49 17.03 15.55
C THR A 470 12.66 17.93 16.45
N ASN A 471 11.36 18.06 16.17
CA ASN A 471 10.46 18.91 16.95
C ASN A 471 10.10 18.27 18.31
N HIS A 472 9.79 16.97 18.33
CA HIS A 472 9.23 16.30 19.52
C HIS A 472 10.28 15.52 20.34
N PHE A 473 11.34 15.04 19.70
CA PHE A 473 12.41 14.25 20.32
C PHE A 473 13.81 14.75 19.93
N PRO A 474 14.16 16.02 20.19
CA PRO A 474 15.45 16.61 19.78
C PRO A 474 16.67 15.92 20.41
N HIS A 475 16.49 15.21 21.54
CA HIS A 475 17.56 14.41 22.15
C HIS A 475 17.93 13.17 21.34
N LEU A 476 17.04 12.69 20.46
CA LEU A 476 17.29 11.53 19.59
C LEU A 476 17.99 11.93 18.29
N THR A 477 17.86 13.19 17.85
CA THR A 477 18.51 13.69 16.62
C THR A 477 19.99 14.01 16.81
N VAL A 478 20.48 14.04 18.06
CA VAL A 478 21.91 14.19 18.37
C VAL A 478 22.75 13.06 17.75
N GLY A 479 22.18 11.85 17.67
CA GLY A 479 22.81 10.70 16.99
C GLY A 479 22.69 10.71 15.47
N GLU A 480 21.86 11.57 14.88
CA GLU A 480 21.67 11.67 13.42
C GLU A 480 22.58 12.69 12.74
N LEU A 481 22.96 13.76 13.46
CA LEU A 481 23.84 14.79 12.94
C LEU A 481 25.20 14.14 12.66
N MET A 482 25.60 14.15 11.38
CA MET A 482 26.75 13.49 10.73
C MET A 482 28.08 13.43 11.52
N ILE A 483 28.22 14.26 12.55
CA ILE A 483 29.35 14.34 13.44
C ILE A 483 29.61 13.00 14.14
N GLN A 484 28.59 12.18 14.45
CA GLN A 484 28.84 10.93 15.20
C GLN A 484 29.18 9.72 14.34
N ASP A 485 28.55 9.48 13.19
CA ASP A 485 28.90 8.31 12.38
C ASP A 485 30.33 8.40 11.81
N GLU A 486 30.79 9.57 11.36
CA GLU A 486 32.17 9.74 10.88
C GLU A 486 33.20 9.85 12.02
N LEU A 487 32.84 10.35 13.22
CA LEU A 487 33.77 10.44 14.37
C LEU A 487 33.74 9.24 15.33
N LEU A 488 32.69 8.41 15.31
CA LEU A 488 32.63 7.14 16.06
C LEU A 488 33.06 5.94 15.20
N LEU A 489 33.04 6.07 13.87
CA LEU A 489 33.75 5.18 12.93
C LEU A 489 35.17 5.66 12.63
N ASP A 490 35.64 6.71 13.30
CA ASP A 490 37.03 7.13 13.29
C ASP A 490 37.91 5.92 13.66
N PRO A 491 39.03 5.63 12.96
CA PRO A 491 39.88 4.46 13.20
C PRO A 491 40.34 4.32 14.66
N PHE A 492 40.26 5.39 15.46
CA PHE A 492 40.45 5.39 16.91
C PHE A 492 39.66 4.32 17.67
N TRP A 493 38.45 3.96 17.22
CA TRP A 493 37.61 2.95 17.89
C TRP A 493 37.65 1.58 17.21
N SER A 494 38.51 1.41 16.20
CA SER A 494 38.74 0.11 15.55
C SER A 494 39.59 -0.80 16.46
N PRO A 495 39.24 -2.09 16.62
CA PRO A 495 40.02 -3.01 17.44
C PRO A 495 41.44 -3.24 16.91
N GLU A 496 41.72 -2.87 15.64
CA GLU A 496 43.01 -3.04 14.96
C GLU A 496 44.08 -2.03 15.42
N HIS A 497 43.69 -0.80 15.78
CA HIS A 497 44.64 0.20 16.25
C HIS A 497 45.23 -0.12 17.65
N PHE A 498 44.54 -0.92 18.45
CA PHE A 498 44.95 -1.25 19.83
C PHE A 498 46.06 -2.30 19.92
N ASP A 499 46.35 -3.03 18.83
CA ASP A 499 47.49 -3.95 18.78
C ASP A 499 48.80 -3.25 18.33
N SER A 500 48.75 -1.95 17.97
CA SER A 500 49.86 -1.24 17.31
C SER A 500 50.58 -0.15 18.12
N SER A 501 50.14 0.21 19.33
CA SER A 501 50.80 1.27 20.12
C SER A 501 51.41 0.79 21.45
N ARG A 502 52.75 0.74 21.42
CA ARG A 502 53.74 0.53 22.50
C ARG A 502 54.03 -0.91 22.96
N PRO A 503 55.25 -1.41 22.68
CA PRO A 503 55.90 -2.38 23.55
C PRO A 503 56.44 -1.62 24.76
N ASP A 504 56.00 -1.96 25.98
CA ASP A 504 56.86 -1.77 27.15
C ASP A 504 56.70 -2.94 28.12
N PRO A 505 57.80 -3.37 28.77
CA PRO A 505 57.93 -4.72 29.29
C PRO A 505 57.89 -4.69 30.83
N ALA A 506 56.75 -5.01 31.44
CA ALA A 506 56.71 -5.46 32.82
C ALA A 506 55.30 -5.93 33.18
N LEU A 507 55.08 -7.23 33.05
CA LEU A 507 54.43 -8.10 34.04
C LEU A 507 54.31 -9.49 33.38
N ARG A 508 55.47 -10.14 33.28
CA ARG A 508 55.54 -11.59 33.27
C ARG A 508 54.95 -12.08 34.59
N CYS A 509 53.79 -12.71 34.53
CA CYS A 509 53.55 -13.85 35.40
C CYS A 509 53.78 -15.08 34.52
N ASP A 510 55.02 -15.51 34.49
CA ASP A 510 55.44 -16.81 33.98
C ASP A 510 54.76 -17.90 34.82
N LEU A 511 54.02 -18.80 34.19
CA LEU A 511 54.00 -20.19 34.61
C LEU A 511 53.98 -21.08 33.37
N SER A 512 55.19 -21.41 32.94
CA SER A 512 55.51 -22.49 32.03
C SER A 512 55.29 -23.83 32.73
N THR A 513 54.72 -24.80 32.02
CA THR A 513 55.18 -26.19 32.09
C THR A 513 54.93 -26.87 30.74
N ASN A 514 56.04 -27.00 30.01
CA ASN A 514 56.44 -28.03 29.05
C ASN A 514 55.37 -28.98 28.47
N ASP A 515 55.26 -29.00 27.14
CA ASP A 515 55.94 -30.03 26.33
C ASP A 515 56.02 -29.63 24.84
N SER A 516 57.11 -30.06 24.18
CA SER A 516 57.49 -29.74 22.79
C SER A 516 57.03 -30.86 21.81
N PRO A 517 57.45 -30.88 20.53
CA PRO A 517 56.77 -30.26 19.39
C PRO A 517 56.36 -31.30 18.32
N GLY A 518 55.29 -31.04 17.57
CA GLY A 518 54.93 -31.91 16.45
C GLY A 518 53.79 -31.41 15.57
N SER A 519 54.16 -31.09 14.32
CA SER A 519 53.31 -31.03 13.12
C SER A 519 52.43 -29.79 12.91
N ASP A 520 52.95 -28.88 12.09
CA ASP A 520 52.17 -28.02 11.22
C ASP A 520 51.13 -28.79 10.41
N CYS A 521 49.91 -28.26 10.29
CA CYS A 521 49.31 -27.85 9.01
C CYS A 521 47.83 -27.43 9.17
N ARG A 522 47.59 -26.14 8.94
CA ARG A 522 46.52 -25.55 8.12
C ARG A 522 45.06 -26.00 8.37
N SER A 523 44.29 -25.09 8.98
CA SER A 523 42.94 -24.77 8.48
C SER A 523 42.53 -23.35 8.87
N SER A 524 42.59 -22.48 7.88
CA SER A 524 41.86 -21.22 7.80
C SER A 524 40.35 -21.47 7.76
N THR A 525 39.72 -21.62 8.92
CA THR A 525 38.26 -21.67 9.09
C THR A 525 38.00 -21.61 10.60
N ASP A 526 37.66 -20.44 11.14
CA ASP A 526 37.00 -20.28 12.46
C ASP A 526 36.62 -18.79 12.68
N LEU A 527 35.91 -18.22 11.71
CA LEU A 527 35.31 -16.87 11.81
C LEU A 527 33.80 -16.93 12.12
N SER A 528 33.28 -18.09 12.50
CA SER A 528 31.86 -18.32 12.74
C SER A 528 31.64 -18.94 14.10
N MET A 529 31.38 -18.11 15.12
CA MET A 529 30.42 -18.37 16.20
C MET A 529 30.45 -17.14 17.12
N CYS A 530 29.54 -16.18 16.92
CA CYS A 530 29.21 -15.25 18.01
C CYS A 530 28.55 -16.05 19.13
N CYS A 531 28.97 -15.83 20.37
CA CYS A 531 28.31 -16.39 21.55
C CYS A 531 26.85 -15.94 21.61
N THR A 532 25.93 -16.80 22.06
CA THR A 532 24.52 -16.41 22.21
C THR A 532 24.34 -15.37 23.33
N PRO A 533 23.24 -14.56 23.34
CA PRO A 533 22.95 -13.65 24.44
C PRO A 533 22.89 -14.37 25.79
N ALA A 534 22.39 -15.62 25.82
CA ALA A 534 22.37 -16.47 27.01
C ALA A 534 23.78 -16.86 27.47
N GLN A 535 24.66 -17.26 26.55
CA GLN A 535 26.07 -17.57 26.86
C GLN A 535 26.83 -16.33 27.36
N LEU A 536 26.55 -15.15 26.78
CA LEU A 536 27.11 -13.89 27.26
C LEU A 536 26.61 -13.58 28.67
N ASN A 537 25.31 -13.75 28.94
CA ASN A 537 24.72 -13.54 30.25
C ASN A 537 25.28 -14.51 31.31
N GLU A 538 25.46 -15.78 30.95
CA GLU A 538 26.10 -16.78 31.81
C GLU A 538 27.56 -16.40 32.12
N ALA A 539 28.32 -15.92 31.13
CA ALA A 539 29.67 -15.42 31.35
C ALA A 539 29.72 -14.20 32.27
N PHE A 540 28.74 -13.29 32.16
CA PHE A 540 28.59 -12.17 33.09
C PHE A 540 28.27 -12.65 34.52
N GLU A 541 27.32 -13.57 34.69
CA GLU A 541 26.99 -14.12 36.01
C GLU A 541 28.16 -14.91 36.62
N ALA A 542 28.91 -15.66 35.82
CA ALA A 542 30.11 -16.38 36.26
C ALA A 542 31.21 -15.43 36.73
N ALA A 543 31.39 -14.29 36.07
CA ALA A 543 32.31 -13.25 36.51
C ALA A 543 31.81 -12.52 37.79
N LEU A 544 30.50 -12.45 38.02
CA LEU A 544 29.89 -11.80 39.20
C LEU A 544 29.73 -12.73 40.42
N ALA A 545 29.64 -14.04 40.21
CA ALA A 545 29.47 -15.07 41.24
C ALA A 545 30.51 -15.04 42.40
N PRO A 546 31.82 -14.88 42.16
CA PRO A 546 32.82 -14.87 43.24
C PRO A 546 32.63 -13.71 44.22
N VAL A 547 32.09 -12.58 43.78
CA VAL A 547 31.89 -11.38 44.63
C VAL A 547 30.71 -11.51 45.57
N LYS A 548 29.62 -12.18 45.15
CA LYS A 548 28.45 -12.45 46.02
C LYS A 548 28.81 -13.25 47.27
N THR A 549 29.96 -13.95 47.28
CA THR A 549 30.41 -14.80 48.41
C THR A 549 31.45 -14.15 49.32
N PHE A 550 31.95 -12.95 48.98
CA PHE A 550 32.98 -12.26 49.76
C PHE A 550 32.44 -11.67 51.08
N GLU A 551 31.12 -11.57 51.25
CA GLU A 551 30.52 -11.04 52.47
C GLU A 551 30.53 -12.04 53.65
N THR A 552 30.87 -13.33 53.45
CA THR A 552 30.59 -14.34 54.50
C THR A 552 31.73 -15.21 55.02
N ASN A 553 32.93 -15.33 54.42
CA ASN A 553 33.92 -16.28 54.96
C ASN A 553 35.39 -15.86 54.86
N ASN A 554 36.06 -15.86 56.03
CA ASN A 554 37.48 -15.56 56.21
C ASN A 554 38.39 -16.77 55.90
N THR A 555 39.48 -16.46 55.20
CA THR A 555 40.83 -17.06 55.25
C THR A 555 40.97 -18.58 55.01
N GLY A 556 41.17 -18.94 53.74
CA GLY A 556 41.61 -20.28 53.28
C GLY A 556 41.16 -20.57 51.85
N ALA A 557 39.88 -20.29 51.54
CA ALA A 557 39.28 -20.48 50.22
C ALA A 557 39.54 -19.32 49.21
N ALA A 558 40.27 -18.28 49.62
CA ALA A 558 40.46 -17.05 48.85
C ALA A 558 41.39 -17.20 47.62
N LEU A 559 42.39 -18.09 47.69
CA LEU A 559 43.38 -18.28 46.61
C LEU A 559 42.80 -19.06 45.42
N ILE A 560 42.03 -20.12 45.67
CA ILE A 560 41.39 -20.93 44.61
C ILE A 560 40.23 -20.16 43.96
N LYS A 561 39.43 -19.43 44.75
CA LYS A 561 38.39 -18.52 44.24
C LYS A 561 38.94 -17.35 43.41
N SER A 562 40.20 -16.93 43.67
CA SER A 562 40.88 -15.90 42.88
C SER A 562 41.22 -16.39 41.47
N GLU A 563 41.57 -17.66 41.30
CA GLU A 563 41.98 -18.20 40.00
C GLU A 563 40.77 -18.51 39.10
N GLU A 564 39.70 -19.07 39.69
CA GLU A 564 38.42 -19.28 39.00
C GLU A 564 37.78 -17.96 38.55
N SER A 565 37.77 -16.93 39.41
CA SER A 565 37.29 -15.58 39.04
C SER A 565 38.14 -14.92 37.93
N LEU A 566 39.46 -15.13 37.94
CA LEU A 566 40.36 -14.71 36.85
C LEU A 566 40.10 -15.48 35.55
N THR A 567 39.75 -16.77 35.60
CA THR A 567 39.38 -17.54 34.40
C THR A 567 38.02 -17.10 33.82
N ALA A 568 37.01 -16.89 34.67
CA ALA A 568 35.70 -16.39 34.27
C ALA A 568 35.80 -14.96 33.67
N GLY A 569 36.60 -14.09 34.28
CA GLY A 569 36.90 -12.77 33.73
C GLY A 569 37.61 -12.82 32.37
N ARG A 570 38.60 -13.72 32.19
CA ARG A 570 39.27 -13.92 30.89
C ARG A 570 38.31 -14.45 29.82
N HIS A 571 37.38 -15.34 30.20
CA HIS A 571 36.34 -15.84 29.30
C HIS A 571 35.41 -14.71 28.84
N LEU A 572 34.90 -13.89 29.76
CA LEU A 572 34.06 -12.74 29.44
C LEU A 572 34.76 -11.74 28.50
N VAL A 573 36.03 -11.42 28.75
CA VAL A 573 36.83 -10.52 27.89
C VAL A 573 36.95 -11.07 26.45
N ARG A 574 37.12 -12.39 26.29
CA ARG A 574 37.17 -13.02 24.95
C ARG A 574 35.84 -12.91 24.23
N LEU A 575 34.73 -13.19 24.91
CA LEU A 575 33.38 -13.10 24.33
C LEU A 575 33.06 -11.66 23.88
N ILE A 576 33.35 -10.66 24.72
CA ILE A 576 33.15 -9.25 24.36
C ILE A 576 34.06 -8.86 23.18
N SER A 577 35.30 -9.32 23.15
CA SER A 577 36.22 -9.05 22.03
C SER A 577 35.73 -9.67 20.72
N GLN A 578 35.20 -10.90 20.76
CA GLN A 578 34.61 -11.56 19.60
C GLN A 578 33.37 -10.82 19.11
N LEU A 579 32.52 -10.38 20.05
CA LEU A 579 31.31 -9.63 19.75
C LEU A 579 31.62 -8.27 19.11
N CYS A 580 32.62 -7.53 19.61
CA CYS A 580 33.08 -6.28 18.98
C CYS A 580 33.56 -6.49 17.54
N ARG A 581 34.34 -7.55 17.27
CA ARG A 581 34.80 -7.86 15.89
C ARG A 581 33.64 -8.23 14.98
N ALA A 582 32.70 -9.03 15.50
CA ALA A 582 31.52 -9.42 14.73
C ALA A 582 30.65 -8.22 14.37
N VAL A 583 30.37 -7.32 15.31
CA VAL A 583 29.63 -6.07 15.07
C VAL A 583 30.36 -5.18 14.06
N GLY A 584 31.68 -5.09 14.15
CA GLY A 584 32.49 -4.34 13.17
C GLY A 584 32.35 -4.87 11.74
N SER A 585 32.24 -6.20 11.57
CA SER A 585 32.11 -6.85 10.26
C SER A 585 30.69 -6.94 9.70
N SER A 586 29.66 -6.89 10.56
CA SER A 586 28.30 -7.31 10.19
C SER A 586 27.18 -6.34 10.54
N GLY A 587 27.53 -5.11 10.96
CA GLY A 587 26.59 -4.02 11.19
C GLY A 587 26.02 -4.00 12.61
N VAL A 588 25.43 -2.87 13.00
CA VAL A 588 24.91 -2.65 14.36
C VAL A 588 23.63 -3.47 14.63
N ASP A 589 22.95 -3.92 13.58
CA ASP A 589 21.70 -4.70 13.66
C ASP A 589 21.87 -6.01 14.45
N LYS A 590 23.07 -6.62 14.41
CA LYS A 590 23.37 -7.83 15.18
C LYS A 590 23.66 -7.59 16.66
N LEU A 591 23.80 -6.33 17.09
CA LEU A 591 24.07 -5.95 18.48
C LEU A 591 22.79 -5.83 19.31
N LEU A 592 21.66 -5.51 18.68
CA LEU A 592 20.33 -5.37 19.31
C LEU A 592 19.96 -6.52 20.28
N PRO A 593 20.07 -7.82 19.92
CA PRO A 593 19.71 -8.91 20.84
C PRO A 593 20.60 -9.01 22.09
N TYR A 594 21.79 -8.40 22.07
CA TYR A 594 22.69 -8.34 23.24
C TYR A 594 22.42 -7.12 24.12
N GLY A 595 21.61 -6.16 23.66
CA GLY A 595 21.28 -4.93 24.38
C GLY A 595 20.80 -5.16 25.82
N PRO A 596 19.79 -6.02 26.08
CA PRO A 596 19.30 -6.27 27.44
C PRO A 596 20.37 -6.85 28.38
N VAL A 597 21.21 -7.76 27.86
CA VAL A 597 22.28 -8.41 28.62
C VAL A 597 23.38 -7.40 28.93
N LEU A 598 23.84 -6.65 27.92
CA LEU A 598 24.85 -5.61 28.06
C LEU A 598 24.36 -4.48 28.98
N GLY A 599 23.11 -4.04 28.84
CA GLY A 599 22.46 -3.06 29.69
C GLY A 599 22.48 -3.45 31.17
N ARG A 600 21.90 -4.60 31.48
CA ARG A 600 21.72 -5.06 32.86
C ARG A 600 23.04 -5.50 33.51
N GLN A 601 23.84 -6.28 32.80
CA GLN A 601 25.03 -6.90 33.40
C GLN A 601 26.22 -5.95 33.44
N SER A 602 26.37 -5.02 32.48
CA SER A 602 27.44 -4.01 32.57
C SER A 602 27.25 -3.09 33.77
N ALA A 603 26.01 -2.63 34.01
CA ALA A 603 25.67 -1.82 35.19
C ALA A 603 25.96 -2.57 36.50
N ARG A 604 25.60 -3.85 36.57
CA ARG A 604 25.91 -4.70 37.74
C ARG A 604 27.41 -4.91 37.94
N LEU A 605 28.16 -5.12 36.85
CA LEU A 605 29.63 -5.24 36.90
C LEU A 605 30.26 -3.93 37.41
N LEU A 606 29.76 -2.78 36.93
CA LEU A 606 30.23 -1.45 37.34
C LEU A 606 29.95 -1.17 38.83
N LEU A 607 28.77 -1.52 39.34
CA LEU A 607 28.44 -1.34 40.76
C LEU A 607 29.34 -2.18 41.68
N VAL A 608 29.87 -3.29 41.17
CA VAL A 608 30.74 -4.22 41.90
C VAL A 608 32.25 -3.90 41.72
N SER A 609 32.58 -2.90 40.89
CA SER A 609 33.94 -2.53 40.47
C SER A 609 34.94 -2.27 41.61
N GLY A 610 34.49 -1.89 42.81
CA GLY A 610 35.36 -1.70 43.97
C GLY A 610 35.99 -2.99 44.52
N SER A 611 35.51 -4.16 44.08
CA SER A 611 35.91 -5.49 44.61
C SER A 611 36.45 -6.46 43.56
N HIS A 612 36.27 -6.18 42.26
CA HIS A 612 36.69 -7.07 41.17
C HIS A 612 37.81 -6.45 40.31
N PRO A 613 38.95 -7.14 40.07
CA PRO A 613 40.10 -6.58 39.35
C PRO A 613 39.89 -6.31 37.85
N LEU A 614 38.70 -6.60 37.30
CA LEU A 614 38.43 -6.47 35.87
C LEU A 614 38.37 -5.00 35.41
N PHE A 615 37.78 -4.11 36.22
CA PHE A 615 37.70 -2.68 35.89
C PHE A 615 38.96 -1.90 36.26
N SER A 616 39.67 -2.31 37.32
CA SER A 616 40.87 -1.59 37.78
C SER A 616 42.14 -1.94 37.00
N VAL A 617 42.23 -3.15 36.43
CA VAL A 617 43.45 -3.64 35.76
C VAL A 617 43.31 -3.70 34.23
N ASN A 618 42.13 -3.94 33.68
CA ASN A 618 41.96 -4.22 32.24
C ASN A 618 41.31 -3.06 31.46
N ARG A 619 42.11 -2.05 31.11
CA ARG A 619 41.66 -0.89 30.31
C ARG A 619 41.06 -1.27 28.95
N ARG A 620 41.56 -2.35 28.33
CA ARG A 620 41.06 -2.86 27.02
C ARG A 620 39.62 -3.36 27.14
N PHE A 621 39.27 -4.02 28.24
CA PHE A 621 37.90 -4.49 28.49
C PHE A 621 36.92 -3.32 28.60
N VAL A 622 37.29 -2.27 29.35
CA VAL A 622 36.46 -1.06 29.52
C VAL A 622 36.22 -0.38 28.18
N GLN A 623 37.26 -0.21 27.36
CA GLN A 623 37.15 0.38 26.02
C GLN A 623 36.27 -0.43 25.07
N LEU A 624 36.36 -1.76 25.11
CA LEU A 624 35.49 -2.63 24.30
C LEU A 624 34.03 -2.51 24.74
N LEU A 625 33.77 -2.44 26.04
CA LEU A 625 32.43 -2.32 26.60
C LEU A 625 31.83 -0.93 26.31
N GLU A 626 32.66 0.12 26.39
CA GLU A 626 32.31 1.49 25.96
C GLU A 626 31.96 1.54 24.47
N CYS A 627 32.75 0.92 23.60
CA CYS A 627 32.49 0.85 22.15
C CYS A 627 31.13 0.18 21.85
N LEU A 628 30.82 -0.94 22.52
CA LEU A 628 29.52 -1.60 22.37
C LEU A 628 28.37 -0.74 22.89
N TRP A 629 28.59 -0.05 24.02
CA TRP A 629 27.59 0.84 24.59
C TRP A 629 27.28 2.02 23.67
N CYS A 630 28.30 2.68 23.12
CA CYS A 630 28.14 3.76 22.15
C CYS A 630 27.38 3.29 20.90
N ARG A 631 27.68 2.09 20.39
CA ARG A 631 26.95 1.53 19.24
C ARG A 631 25.50 1.18 19.56
N LEU A 632 25.20 0.67 20.75
CA LEU A 632 23.82 0.45 21.22
C LEU A 632 23.06 1.78 21.35
N TYR A 633 23.72 2.80 21.88
CA TYR A 633 23.16 4.13 22.07
C TYR A 633 22.74 4.79 20.75
N LEU A 634 23.48 4.55 19.66
CA LEU A 634 23.09 5.03 18.32
C LEU A 634 21.80 4.39 17.80
N VAL A 635 21.42 3.21 18.28
CA VAL A 635 20.32 2.41 17.73
C VAL A 635 19.06 2.50 18.60
N MET A 636 19.19 2.47 19.93
CA MET A 636 18.09 2.68 20.88
C MET A 636 18.58 3.39 22.14
N PRO A 637 18.74 4.72 22.14
CA PRO A 637 19.27 5.44 23.29
C PRO A 637 18.30 5.53 24.49
N ARG A 638 16.99 5.35 24.26
CA ARG A 638 15.97 5.47 25.34
C ARG A 638 15.89 4.22 26.22
N ARG A 639 16.42 3.10 25.77
CA ARG A 639 16.35 1.80 26.43
C ARG A 639 17.73 1.31 26.75
#